data_AF-A0A0R1NX27-F1
#
_entry.id   AF-A0A0R1NX27-F1
#
_cell.length_a   1.000
_cell.length_b   1.000
_cell.length_c   1.000
_cell.angle_alpha   90.00
_cell.angle_beta   90.00
_cell.angle_gamma   90.00
#
_symmetry.space_group_name_H-M   'P 1'
#
loop_
_entity.id
_entity.type
_entity.pdbx_description
1 polymer ?
#
loop_
_entity_poly.entity_id
_entity_poly.type
_entity_poly.pdbx_seq_one_letter_code
_entity_poly.pdbx_strand_id
1 'polypeptide(L)'
;MNKKIKVTSAAAAVLASLVLANANVNNEVKADTKAVNDTKTTQKAQTPEEAARANVASAKKKVETEQGNVDKAQGDLDQAKKDAEKPDADYKTQSNKVDGLKKTVDQKNEALTDAKNKEKDAQALADEANNSAKVDAAKDAVTKQNGVVKNANDAKTNAEKAVTDKQNEIDKLGKDVKTDTQDVNDKTAAKNKADQAVKDAEDALKGTGITEAKKELAAANEAVAKTQKALKEANDAINQANGDKTAAQKALATAQTAHDTAVTNQKIAQKAYDDAKAESDAADKNLVGKKDEIKNINENISRLNVLTQNNINVGDADKYKKAYADYISSNPNFSERVLPEEDANYLTVIRNNNHFIGSKEDKDTVVDVNNLSDDQIKELSLFTADLLNKVRSQLGENSTDEVTPGAIDFTKQIIKKGKEDYKNGNWDGNWHDATGINELSKENGLDYNSQSDSNVWQNYEDKAPFYSDAITNMNDLKRNIYNSLNSMILGNKGYNNKSQADAETDGVYEMAHAAGLLNLMAYTEDEINSIKQFTEFLENDIKSDKEILAHNPDATVMESVNGGPLHKVPLKQVVEENEKDLSEAIAQLEKGTSCTTINNKKYTVTLGKAQYVAVIPAVSERKSNLIDAHFINIAPSQIHSGAKFDKTIIPSYASQIKEVNSKLNQANNELPSLKSEAERLGGITSGKLTDLKNKNTAVKGAQDSIDKANKDIKKANDALDTAQRKKIAQEAQLKKDKNAQKDAQTRYGNLTADNKTKANNLEAAKKAQEKAKNALSTANNTLTKAKNALDQAQNVDLPKLQKVADQKAKDATQAQTKLDQLKQHVEDLKNAATILANAKKALTDAQTAYDTAKKNYDDANEVLNGDLKTNKDKADAKVVAAQKAYDEAVAKLQAAKDALAKAQQKLQDILDAEYAQSIITSGLTETKKTDKQEPVKIPEATPETKTDDISTTPKKIRLTHNAFVYNKHGKLIRKGLHIKWIKRDKLVKVLKNAKIVKINGKRYYQIGRNKFVKVANFEITTHAVHFKARLKGNKKVRAYNRSGKFNKHYARPNHTYTFNEKVKINGKTYYKIAGTNNWIPAKKLALKK
;
A
#
# COMPACT_ATOMS: atom_id res chain seq x y z
N MET A 1 6.44 -44.89 17.48
CA MET A 1 5.69 -46.13 17.77
C MET A 1 4.22 -45.78 18.06
N ASN A 2 3.44 -46.76 18.54
CA ASN A 2 2.06 -46.70 19.09
C ASN A 2 1.71 -45.43 19.92
N LYS A 3 0.45 -45.02 20.12
CA LYS A 3 -0.87 -45.58 19.72
C LYS A 3 -1.94 -44.46 19.61
N LYS A 4 -3.20 -44.81 19.32
CA LYS A 4 -4.39 -43.92 19.37
C LYS A 4 -5.25 -44.24 20.61
N ILE A 5 -6.35 -43.45 20.76
CA ILE A 5 -7.58 -43.67 21.57
C ILE A 5 -7.55 -42.94 22.94
N LYS A 6 -8.65 -42.45 23.54
CA LYS A 6 -9.86 -41.69 23.09
C LYS A 6 -10.86 -41.64 24.28
N VAL A 7 -11.35 -40.44 24.63
CA VAL A 7 -12.78 -40.12 24.97
C VAL A 7 -13.40 -40.62 26.31
N THR A 8 -14.31 -39.80 26.88
CA THR A 8 -15.31 -40.04 27.98
C THR A 8 -14.78 -40.31 29.40
N SER A 9 -15.42 -39.90 30.52
CA SER A 9 -16.59 -38.99 30.71
C SER A 9 -16.88 -38.61 32.18
N ALA A 10 -17.32 -37.35 32.37
CA ALA A 10 -18.44 -36.87 33.21
C ALA A 10 -18.46 -36.92 34.77
N ALA A 11 -18.89 -35.76 35.31
CA ALA A 11 -19.88 -35.54 36.40
C ALA A 11 -19.53 -35.63 37.91
N ALA A 12 -20.11 -34.66 38.66
CA ALA A 12 -20.48 -34.64 40.09
C ALA A 12 -19.35 -34.75 41.15
N ALA A 13 -19.47 -34.20 42.38
CA ALA A 13 -20.36 -33.19 42.99
C ALA A 13 -19.51 -32.32 43.97
N VAL A 14 -20.00 -31.36 44.75
CA VAL A 14 -20.58 -31.47 46.14
C VAL A 14 -20.67 -29.99 46.62
N LEU A 15 -21.84 -29.41 46.97
CA LEU A 15 -22.40 -29.20 48.34
C LEU A 15 -21.46 -28.48 49.35
N ALA A 16 -21.87 -27.62 50.30
CA ALA A 16 -23.11 -26.85 50.55
C ALA A 16 -22.88 -25.87 51.75
N SER A 17 -23.95 -25.25 52.29
CA SER A 17 -24.05 -24.51 53.59
C SER A 17 -23.37 -23.13 53.71
N LEU A 18 -23.88 -22.13 54.47
CA LEU A 18 -25.11 -21.97 55.28
C LEU A 18 -25.50 -20.44 55.31
N VAL A 19 -26.75 -20.02 55.04
CA VAL A 19 -27.80 -19.46 55.98
C VAL A 19 -27.41 -18.11 56.65
N LEU A 20 -28.22 -17.04 56.73
CA LEU A 20 -29.53 -16.76 57.40
C LEU A 20 -30.41 -15.76 56.59
N ALA A 21 -31.72 -15.51 56.83
CA ALA A 21 -32.79 -16.25 57.53
C ALA A 21 -34.21 -15.65 57.20
N ASN A 22 -35.25 -16.49 57.36
CA ASN A 22 -36.66 -16.26 57.79
C ASN A 22 -37.32 -14.87 57.64
N ALA A 23 -38.46 -14.67 56.94
CA ALA A 23 -39.86 -15.16 57.13
C ALA A 23 -40.79 -14.02 57.69
N ASN A 24 -42.12 -13.99 57.50
CA ASN A 24 -43.00 -14.88 56.72
C ASN A 24 -43.86 -14.05 55.70
N VAL A 25 -45.20 -14.02 55.55
CA VAL A 25 -46.40 -14.61 56.20
C VAL A 25 -47.52 -14.83 55.14
N ASN A 26 -48.42 -15.78 55.41
CA ASN A 26 -49.76 -16.14 54.89
C ASN A 26 -50.49 -15.10 53.97
N ASN A 27 -51.26 -15.52 52.95
CA ASN A 27 -52.49 -16.32 53.15
C ASN A 27 -52.87 -17.33 52.04
N GLU A 28 -53.84 -18.20 52.35
CA GLU A 28 -54.09 -19.48 51.67
C GLU A 28 -55.09 -19.48 50.50
N VAL A 29 -54.83 -20.41 49.57
CA VAL A 29 -55.78 -21.39 48.97
C VAL A 29 -57.28 -21.05 48.95
N LYS A 30 -57.83 -20.90 47.74
CA LYS A 30 -58.87 -21.85 47.25
C LYS A 30 -59.00 -21.82 45.73
N ALA A 31 -59.23 -23.00 45.17
CA ALA A 31 -59.84 -23.13 43.85
C ALA A 31 -61.37 -23.13 44.04
N ASP A 32 -62.09 -22.44 43.17
CA ASP A 32 -63.48 -22.78 42.88
C ASP A 32 -63.79 -22.50 41.40
N THR A 33 -64.81 -23.18 40.92
CA THR A 33 -65.37 -23.15 39.59
C THR A 33 -66.04 -21.82 39.26
N LYS A 34 -65.90 -21.39 37.99
CA LYS A 34 -67.03 -20.84 37.24
C LYS A 34 -66.82 -20.99 35.74
N ALA A 35 -67.93 -21.19 35.04
CA ALA A 35 -67.93 -21.49 33.61
C ALA A 35 -67.66 -20.25 32.76
N VAL A 36 -67.01 -20.46 31.61
CA VAL A 36 -67.22 -19.57 30.47
C VAL A 36 -68.67 -19.78 30.02
N ASN A 37 -69.51 -18.76 30.16
CA ASN A 37 -70.82 -18.73 29.52
C ASN A 37 -70.63 -18.62 28.00
N ASP A 38 -70.50 -19.76 27.32
CA ASP A 38 -70.84 -19.82 25.91
C ASP A 38 -72.37 -19.62 25.76
N THR A 39 -72.74 -19.17 24.57
CA THR A 39 -74.00 -18.54 24.20
C THR A 39 -75.24 -19.37 24.58
N LYS A 40 -76.28 -18.71 25.12
CA LYS A 40 -77.58 -19.33 25.43
C LYS A 40 -78.34 -19.73 24.15
N THR A 41 -78.07 -20.93 23.63
CA THR A 41 -78.98 -21.67 22.73
C THR A 41 -78.97 -23.15 23.11
N THR A 42 -79.67 -23.49 24.18
CA THR A 42 -79.92 -24.88 24.58
C THR A 42 -80.86 -25.57 23.59
N GLN A 43 -80.31 -26.37 22.68
CA GLN A 43 -80.96 -27.63 22.33
C GLN A 43 -80.43 -28.69 23.29
N LYS A 44 -81.34 -29.20 24.14
CA LYS A 44 -81.05 -30.25 25.10
C LYS A 44 -81.11 -31.59 24.36
N ALA A 45 -79.95 -32.19 24.09
CA ALA A 45 -79.84 -33.56 23.59
C ALA A 45 -80.80 -34.49 24.35
N GLN A 46 -81.64 -35.22 23.63
CA GLN A 46 -82.68 -36.09 24.16
C GLN A 46 -82.23 -37.55 24.26
N THR A 47 -81.11 -37.94 23.61
CA THR A 47 -80.51 -39.28 23.70
C THR A 47 -79.04 -39.25 24.19
N PRO A 48 -78.53 -40.38 24.73
CA PRO A 48 -77.10 -40.56 25.00
C PRO A 48 -76.23 -40.38 23.74
N GLU A 49 -76.68 -40.88 22.58
CA GLU A 49 -76.04 -40.65 21.29
C GLU A 49 -75.85 -39.16 20.97
N GLU A 50 -76.89 -38.32 21.10
CA GLU A 50 -76.78 -36.88 20.81
C GLU A 50 -75.76 -36.19 21.72
N ALA A 51 -75.71 -36.57 23.00
CA ALA A 51 -74.69 -36.09 23.93
C ALA A 51 -73.27 -36.58 23.53
N ALA A 52 -73.13 -37.79 23.01
CA ALA A 52 -71.86 -38.31 22.52
C ALA A 52 -71.41 -37.64 21.21
N ARG A 53 -72.34 -37.40 20.27
CA ARG A 53 -72.14 -36.60 19.05
C ARG A 53 -71.70 -35.17 19.39
N ALA A 54 -72.32 -34.54 20.38
CA ALA A 54 -71.91 -33.23 20.89
C ALA A 54 -70.48 -33.26 21.47
N ASN A 55 -70.12 -34.27 22.27
CA ASN A 55 -68.76 -34.45 22.79
C ASN A 55 -67.72 -34.65 21.67
N VAL A 56 -68.04 -35.39 20.60
CA VAL A 56 -67.20 -35.52 19.40
C VAL A 56 -67.05 -34.18 18.69
N ALA A 57 -68.12 -33.40 18.54
CA ALA A 57 -68.05 -32.07 17.95
C ALA A 57 -67.18 -31.11 18.78
N SER A 58 -67.31 -31.11 20.12
CA SER A 58 -66.45 -30.32 21.02
C SER A 58 -64.99 -30.77 20.98
N ALA A 59 -64.72 -32.07 20.94
CA ALA A 59 -63.36 -32.60 20.80
C ALA A 59 -62.75 -32.25 19.43
N LYS A 60 -63.56 -32.24 18.36
CA LYS A 60 -63.13 -31.81 17.02
C LYS A 60 -62.80 -30.31 16.98
N LYS A 61 -63.67 -29.48 17.56
CA LYS A 61 -63.42 -28.03 17.74
C LYS A 61 -62.15 -27.78 18.56
N LYS A 62 -61.83 -28.63 19.54
CA LYS A 62 -60.55 -28.59 20.27
C LYS A 62 -59.36 -28.98 19.39
N VAL A 63 -59.45 -30.03 18.56
CA VAL A 63 -58.38 -30.39 17.60
C VAL A 63 -58.13 -29.27 16.59
N GLU A 64 -59.18 -28.64 16.07
CA GLU A 64 -59.10 -27.48 15.17
C GLU A 64 -58.44 -26.27 15.87
N THR A 65 -58.77 -26.02 17.14
CA THR A 65 -58.14 -24.97 17.96
C THR A 65 -56.64 -25.23 18.20
N GLU A 66 -56.27 -26.46 18.59
CA GLU A 66 -54.87 -26.81 18.85
C GLU A 66 -54.05 -26.91 17.56
N GLN A 67 -54.68 -27.18 16.41
CA GLN A 67 -54.02 -27.08 15.10
C GLN A 67 -53.67 -25.62 14.78
N GLY A 68 -54.60 -24.69 15.03
CA GLY A 68 -54.32 -23.25 14.95
C GLY A 68 -53.20 -22.79 15.89
N ASN A 69 -53.12 -23.37 17.11
CA ASN A 69 -52.01 -23.12 18.04
C ASN A 69 -50.66 -23.61 17.48
N VAL A 70 -50.62 -24.80 16.84
CA VAL A 70 -49.42 -25.33 16.18
C VAL A 70 -49.02 -24.49 14.97
N ASP A 71 -49.98 -24.09 14.14
CA ASP A 71 -49.73 -23.30 12.94
C ASP A 71 -49.21 -21.90 13.30
N LYS A 72 -49.72 -21.29 14.38
CA LYS A 72 -49.16 -20.05 14.95
C LYS A 72 -47.74 -20.27 15.47
N ALA A 73 -47.51 -21.31 16.28
CA ALA A 73 -46.20 -21.58 16.85
C ALA A 73 -45.15 -21.90 15.78
N GLN A 74 -45.54 -22.51 14.65
CA GLN A 74 -44.70 -22.69 13.47
C GLN A 74 -44.31 -21.34 12.84
N GLY A 75 -45.28 -20.41 12.72
CA GLY A 75 -45.03 -19.05 12.24
C GLY A 75 -44.09 -18.26 13.15
N ASP A 76 -44.32 -18.30 14.47
CA ASP A 76 -43.45 -17.66 15.48
C ASP A 76 -42.01 -18.24 15.40
N LEU A 77 -41.88 -19.56 15.24
CA LEU A 77 -40.61 -20.28 15.10
C LEU A 77 -39.86 -19.94 13.80
N ASP A 78 -40.55 -19.86 12.67
CA ASP A 78 -39.91 -19.52 11.39
C ASP A 78 -39.55 -18.03 11.31
N GLN A 79 -40.31 -17.15 11.94
CA GLN A 79 -39.91 -15.75 12.13
C GLN A 79 -38.69 -15.65 13.06
N ALA A 80 -38.62 -16.40 14.17
CA ALA A 80 -37.45 -16.42 15.04
C ALA A 80 -36.17 -16.91 14.31
N LYS A 81 -36.29 -17.94 13.44
CA LYS A 81 -35.17 -18.40 12.59
C LYS A 81 -34.72 -17.31 11.61
N LYS A 82 -35.67 -16.60 11.00
CA LYS A 82 -35.42 -15.49 10.06
C LYS A 82 -34.74 -14.30 10.74
N ASP A 83 -35.18 -13.94 11.95
CA ASP A 83 -34.56 -12.89 12.76
C ASP A 83 -33.10 -13.23 13.12
N ALA A 84 -32.79 -14.53 13.29
CA ALA A 84 -31.43 -15.01 13.56
C ALA A 84 -30.49 -14.98 12.35
N GLU A 85 -30.99 -14.95 11.10
CA GLU A 85 -30.14 -14.96 9.90
C GLU A 85 -29.16 -13.78 9.84
N LYS A 86 -29.59 -12.59 10.28
CA LYS A 86 -28.75 -11.39 10.26
C LYS A 86 -27.63 -11.42 11.33
N PRO A 87 -27.90 -11.64 12.62
CA PRO A 87 -26.85 -11.85 13.63
C PRO A 87 -25.85 -12.95 13.23
N ASP A 88 -26.31 -14.06 12.66
CA ASP A 88 -25.43 -15.12 12.15
C ASP A 88 -24.53 -14.66 11.00
N ALA A 89 -25.09 -13.91 10.05
CA ALA A 89 -24.33 -13.37 8.92
C ALA A 89 -23.29 -12.33 9.37
N ASP A 90 -23.65 -11.43 10.29
CA ASP A 90 -22.78 -10.37 10.80
C ASP A 90 -21.63 -10.94 11.64
N TYR A 91 -21.94 -11.79 12.64
CA TYR A 91 -20.95 -12.46 13.48
C TYR A 91 -19.98 -13.29 12.64
N LYS A 92 -20.48 -14.04 11.65
CA LYS A 92 -19.67 -14.84 10.74
C LYS A 92 -18.82 -13.98 9.81
N THR A 93 -19.30 -12.83 9.37
CA THR A 93 -18.53 -11.90 8.53
C THR A 93 -17.36 -11.31 9.33
N GLN A 94 -17.62 -10.82 10.55
CA GLN A 94 -16.57 -10.34 11.45
C GLN A 94 -15.59 -11.46 11.86
N SER A 95 -16.08 -12.68 12.09
CA SER A 95 -15.22 -13.84 12.37
C SER A 95 -14.23 -14.12 11.24
N ASN A 96 -14.67 -14.08 9.97
CA ASN A 96 -13.76 -14.20 8.83
C ASN A 96 -12.76 -13.03 8.72
N LYS A 97 -13.15 -11.81 9.13
CA LYS A 97 -12.25 -10.63 9.19
C LYS A 97 -11.16 -10.82 10.24
N VAL A 98 -11.53 -11.21 11.46
CA VAL A 98 -10.61 -11.53 12.58
C VAL A 98 -9.67 -12.66 12.19
N ASP A 99 -10.19 -13.73 11.58
CA ASP A 99 -9.41 -14.87 11.12
C ASP A 99 -8.42 -14.47 9.99
N GLY A 100 -8.76 -13.47 9.16
CA GLY A 100 -7.85 -12.85 8.20
C GLY A 100 -6.76 -12.01 8.86
N LEU A 101 -7.14 -11.13 9.80
CA LEU A 101 -6.23 -10.23 10.51
C LEU A 101 -5.21 -10.99 11.37
N LYS A 102 -5.63 -12.08 12.04
CA LYS A 102 -4.71 -12.97 12.79
C LYS A 102 -3.58 -13.51 11.90
N LYS A 103 -3.88 -13.89 10.66
CA LYS A 103 -2.88 -14.36 9.68
C LYS A 103 -1.95 -13.24 9.23
N THR A 104 -2.38 -11.97 9.27
CA THR A 104 -1.52 -10.80 9.05
C THR A 104 -0.60 -10.56 10.24
N VAL A 105 -1.10 -10.63 11.48
CA VAL A 105 -0.29 -10.55 12.71
C VAL A 105 0.82 -11.60 12.69
N ASP A 106 0.49 -12.85 12.37
CA ASP A 106 1.47 -13.95 12.33
C ASP A 106 2.57 -13.69 11.28
N GLN A 107 2.21 -13.23 10.08
CA GLN A 107 3.17 -12.85 9.03
C GLN A 107 4.05 -11.65 9.41
N LYS A 108 3.50 -10.68 10.18
CA LYS A 108 4.27 -9.54 10.67
C LYS A 108 5.20 -9.93 11.81
N ASN A 109 4.82 -10.89 12.66
CA ASN A 109 5.68 -11.44 13.69
C ASN A 109 6.86 -12.25 13.10
N GLU A 110 6.61 -13.05 12.04
CA GLU A 110 7.68 -13.69 11.27
C GLU A 110 8.65 -12.66 10.68
N ALA A 111 8.14 -11.57 10.09
CA ALA A 111 8.97 -10.49 9.54
C ALA A 111 9.74 -9.70 10.61
N LEU A 112 9.14 -9.45 11.77
CA LEU A 112 9.78 -8.83 12.93
C LEU A 112 10.92 -9.71 13.48
N THR A 113 10.72 -11.03 13.52
CA THR A 113 11.75 -11.98 13.94
C THR A 113 12.92 -12.03 12.95
N ASP A 114 12.62 -12.04 11.65
CA ASP A 114 13.62 -11.95 10.57
C ASP A 114 14.41 -10.62 10.62
N ALA A 115 13.75 -9.50 10.95
CA ALA A 115 14.41 -8.21 11.15
C ALA A 115 15.29 -8.18 12.41
N LYS A 116 14.83 -8.73 13.55
CA LYS A 116 15.64 -8.85 14.79
C LYS A 116 16.90 -9.69 14.58
N ASN A 117 16.80 -10.80 13.84
CA ASN A 117 17.97 -11.61 13.50
C ASN A 117 18.96 -10.86 12.60
N LYS A 118 18.47 -10.11 11.59
CA LYS A 118 19.33 -9.30 10.71
C LYS A 118 20.00 -8.13 11.41
N GLU A 119 19.33 -7.52 12.37
CA GLU A 119 19.92 -6.47 13.20
C GLU A 119 21.06 -7.03 14.07
N LYS A 120 20.85 -8.19 14.71
CA LYS A 120 21.89 -8.92 15.43
C LYS A 120 23.06 -9.33 14.54
N ASP A 121 22.80 -9.90 13.36
CA ASP A 121 23.84 -10.31 12.41
C ASP A 121 24.64 -9.10 11.89
N ALA A 122 23.97 -7.96 11.63
CA ALA A 122 24.61 -6.71 11.24
C ALA A 122 25.39 -6.06 12.39
N GLN A 123 24.94 -6.19 13.64
CA GLN A 123 25.66 -5.71 14.81
C GLN A 123 26.95 -6.53 15.00
N ALA A 124 26.87 -7.86 14.91
CA ALA A 124 28.05 -8.72 14.95
C ALA A 124 29.07 -8.41 13.83
N LEU A 125 28.60 -8.07 12.63
CA LEU A 125 29.44 -7.60 11.51
C LEU A 125 30.08 -6.23 11.81
N ALA A 126 29.37 -5.31 12.46
CA ALA A 126 29.93 -4.02 12.90
C ALA A 126 30.94 -4.20 14.04
N ASP A 127 30.70 -5.11 14.98
CA ASP A 127 31.62 -5.47 16.06
C ASP A 127 32.88 -6.18 15.51
N GLU A 128 32.78 -6.85 14.37
CA GLU A 128 33.92 -7.37 13.60
C GLU A 128 34.66 -6.24 12.87
N ALA A 129 33.94 -5.33 12.20
CA ALA A 129 34.51 -4.20 11.47
C ALA A 129 35.24 -3.19 12.37
N ASN A 130 34.76 -2.99 13.60
CA ASN A 130 35.40 -2.15 14.62
C ASN A 130 36.65 -2.80 15.24
N ASN A 131 36.93 -4.08 14.94
CA ASN A 131 38.11 -4.79 15.42
C ASN A 131 39.16 -4.89 14.30
N SER A 132 40.13 -3.98 14.30
CA SER A 132 41.18 -3.89 13.27
C SER A 132 41.89 -5.23 13.01
N ALA A 133 42.24 -5.98 14.05
CA ALA A 133 42.89 -7.28 13.92
C ALA A 133 42.03 -8.32 13.18
N LYS A 134 40.70 -8.30 13.34
CA LYS A 134 39.78 -9.16 12.55
C LYS A 134 39.65 -8.68 11.11
N VAL A 135 39.52 -7.37 10.89
CA VAL A 135 39.47 -6.77 9.55
C VAL A 135 40.74 -7.07 8.75
N ASP A 136 41.91 -6.99 9.39
CA ASP A 136 43.18 -7.32 8.76
C ASP A 136 43.31 -8.83 8.53
N ALA A 137 42.90 -9.69 9.48
CA ALA A 137 42.81 -11.13 9.26
C ALA A 137 41.88 -11.51 8.07
N ALA A 138 40.81 -10.76 7.84
CA ALA A 138 39.92 -10.94 6.68
C ALA A 138 40.60 -10.56 5.35
N LYS A 139 41.35 -9.43 5.31
CA LYS A 139 42.19 -9.06 4.15
C LYS A 139 43.26 -10.13 3.90
N ASP A 140 43.90 -10.61 4.95
CA ASP A 140 44.93 -11.65 4.92
C ASP A 140 44.38 -12.98 4.37
N ALA A 141 43.15 -13.33 4.74
CA ALA A 141 42.45 -14.50 4.20
C ALA A 141 42.19 -14.37 2.69
N VAL A 142 41.84 -13.18 2.19
CA VAL A 142 41.74 -12.93 0.73
C VAL A 142 43.11 -13.10 0.05
N THR A 143 44.18 -12.54 0.62
CA THR A 143 45.54 -12.66 0.07
C THR A 143 46.02 -14.11 0.04
N LYS A 144 45.84 -14.86 1.13
CA LYS A 144 46.18 -16.29 1.21
C LYS A 144 45.34 -17.12 0.24
N GLN A 145 44.03 -16.83 0.12
CA GLN A 145 43.14 -17.56 -0.79
C GLN A 145 43.40 -17.24 -2.28
N ASN A 146 43.90 -16.05 -2.64
CA ASN A 146 44.40 -15.77 -4.00
C ASN A 146 45.53 -16.77 -4.37
N GLY A 147 46.45 -17.05 -3.45
CA GLY A 147 47.51 -18.05 -3.63
C GLY A 147 46.96 -19.47 -3.83
N VAL A 148 45.96 -19.87 -3.03
CA VAL A 148 45.25 -21.15 -3.19
C VAL A 148 44.57 -21.26 -4.56
N VAL A 149 43.92 -20.19 -5.02
CA VAL A 149 43.28 -20.12 -6.35
C VAL A 149 44.31 -20.24 -7.47
N LYS A 150 45.46 -19.56 -7.36
CA LYS A 150 46.55 -19.71 -8.34
C LYS A 150 47.02 -21.17 -8.39
N ASN A 151 47.39 -21.75 -7.25
CA ASN A 151 47.90 -23.12 -7.19
C ASN A 151 46.88 -24.16 -7.68
N ALA A 152 45.59 -23.94 -7.44
CA ALA A 152 44.53 -24.81 -7.96
C ALA A 152 44.34 -24.68 -9.49
N ASN A 153 44.47 -23.48 -10.04
CA ASN A 153 44.44 -23.24 -11.49
C ASN A 153 45.70 -23.79 -12.20
N ASP A 154 46.88 -23.68 -11.57
CA ASP A 154 48.12 -24.28 -12.07
C ASP A 154 47.98 -25.82 -12.08
N ALA A 155 47.46 -26.41 -10.98
CA ALA A 155 47.23 -27.86 -10.90
C ALA A 155 46.15 -28.36 -11.89
N LYS A 156 45.09 -27.56 -12.13
CA LYS A 156 44.10 -27.80 -13.19
C LYS A 156 44.77 -27.80 -14.56
N THR A 157 45.56 -26.76 -14.86
CA THR A 157 46.26 -26.60 -16.14
C THR A 157 47.23 -27.76 -16.39
N ASN A 158 47.96 -28.20 -15.37
CA ASN A 158 48.85 -29.36 -15.45
C ASN A 158 48.10 -30.68 -15.67
N ALA A 159 46.92 -30.86 -15.07
CA ALA A 159 46.08 -32.04 -15.30
C ALA A 159 45.45 -32.04 -16.71
N GLU A 160 44.99 -30.89 -17.21
CA GLU A 160 44.50 -30.72 -18.58
C GLU A 160 45.62 -30.90 -19.61
N LYS A 161 46.85 -30.46 -19.29
CA LYS A 161 48.04 -30.74 -20.10
C LYS A 161 48.34 -32.24 -20.10
N ALA A 162 48.30 -32.94 -18.96
CA ALA A 162 48.54 -34.39 -18.91
C ALA A 162 47.49 -35.19 -19.72
N VAL A 163 46.22 -34.77 -19.72
CA VAL A 163 45.18 -35.29 -20.62
C VAL A 163 45.55 -35.03 -22.09
N THR A 164 45.99 -33.82 -22.42
CA THR A 164 46.42 -33.44 -23.78
C THR A 164 47.65 -34.22 -24.24
N ASP A 165 48.64 -34.42 -23.37
CA ASP A 165 49.86 -35.18 -23.63
C ASP A 165 49.53 -36.67 -23.86
N LYS A 166 48.66 -37.28 -23.03
CA LYS A 166 48.17 -38.64 -23.25
C LYS A 166 47.29 -38.75 -24.50
N GLN A 167 46.54 -37.71 -24.88
CA GLN A 167 45.83 -37.69 -26.17
C GLN A 167 46.81 -37.60 -27.35
N ASN A 168 47.89 -36.82 -27.25
CA ASN A 168 48.97 -36.81 -28.24
C ASN A 168 49.69 -38.16 -28.34
N GLU A 169 49.85 -38.86 -27.21
CA GLU A 169 50.37 -40.24 -27.14
C GLU A 169 49.41 -41.24 -27.80
N ILE A 170 48.09 -41.13 -27.57
CA ILE A 170 47.06 -41.94 -28.25
C ILE A 170 47.03 -41.65 -29.75
N ASP A 171 47.16 -40.39 -30.15
CA ASP A 171 47.26 -39.98 -31.56
C ASP A 171 48.58 -40.47 -32.20
N LYS A 172 49.64 -40.65 -31.41
CA LYS A 172 50.87 -41.32 -31.86
C LYS A 172 50.66 -42.83 -31.96
N LEU A 173 50.20 -43.50 -30.91
CA LEU A 173 49.90 -44.94 -30.91
C LEU A 173 48.86 -45.32 -31.98
N GLY A 174 47.94 -44.42 -32.33
CA GLY A 174 47.00 -44.57 -33.44
C GLY A 174 47.63 -44.37 -34.82
N LYS A 175 48.72 -43.60 -34.93
CA LYS A 175 49.59 -43.56 -36.13
C LYS A 175 50.49 -44.79 -36.19
N ASP A 176 51.02 -45.24 -35.06
CA ASP A 176 51.87 -46.43 -34.95
C ASP A 176 51.06 -47.68 -35.29
N VAL A 177 49.86 -47.88 -34.71
CA VAL A 177 48.91 -48.95 -35.11
C VAL A 177 48.50 -48.85 -36.58
N LYS A 178 48.33 -47.65 -37.14
CA LYS A 178 48.10 -47.49 -38.60
C LYS A 178 49.34 -47.83 -39.43
N THR A 179 50.53 -47.53 -38.94
CA THR A 179 51.81 -47.81 -39.60
C THR A 179 52.13 -49.29 -39.54
N ASP A 180 51.88 -49.97 -38.42
CA ASP A 180 52.02 -51.42 -38.26
C ASP A 180 50.88 -52.18 -38.98
N THR A 181 49.67 -51.60 -39.08
CA THR A 181 48.62 -52.14 -39.95
C THR A 181 49.04 -52.00 -41.42
N GLN A 182 49.65 -50.87 -41.78
CA GLN A 182 50.21 -50.69 -43.12
C GLN A 182 51.43 -51.59 -43.34
N ASP A 183 52.27 -51.87 -42.34
CA ASP A 183 53.40 -52.79 -42.48
C ASP A 183 52.93 -54.24 -42.56
N VAL A 184 51.91 -54.65 -41.80
CA VAL A 184 51.22 -55.94 -42.01
C VAL A 184 50.62 -56.02 -43.41
N ASN A 185 49.97 -54.97 -43.89
CA ASN A 185 49.44 -54.91 -45.26
C ASN A 185 50.57 -54.93 -46.31
N ASP A 186 51.69 -54.25 -46.07
CA ASP A 186 52.84 -54.17 -46.97
C ASP A 186 53.68 -55.45 -46.93
N LYS A 187 53.76 -56.16 -45.80
CA LYS A 187 54.34 -57.51 -45.70
C LYS A 187 53.40 -58.56 -46.28
N THR A 188 52.08 -58.38 -46.19
CA THR A 188 51.09 -59.23 -46.88
C THR A 188 51.19 -59.02 -48.37
N ALA A 189 51.25 -57.76 -48.83
CA ALA A 189 51.47 -57.42 -50.23
C ALA A 189 52.85 -57.89 -50.72
N ALA A 190 53.92 -57.78 -49.92
CA ALA A 190 55.25 -58.27 -50.26
C ALA A 190 55.32 -59.81 -50.25
N LYS A 191 54.60 -60.51 -49.37
CA LYS A 191 54.41 -61.96 -49.47
C LYS A 191 53.65 -62.30 -50.75
N ASN A 192 52.47 -61.73 -50.97
CA ASN A 192 51.66 -62.00 -52.16
C ASN A 192 52.40 -61.66 -53.46
N LYS A 193 53.27 -60.64 -53.43
CA LYS A 193 54.17 -60.25 -54.52
C LYS A 193 55.39 -61.17 -54.63
N ALA A 194 55.87 -61.78 -53.56
CA ALA A 194 56.90 -62.83 -53.63
C ALA A 194 56.31 -64.15 -54.15
N ASP A 195 55.09 -64.51 -53.73
CA ASP A 195 54.30 -65.61 -54.30
C ASP A 195 54.04 -65.36 -55.80
N GLN A 196 53.63 -64.14 -56.17
CA GLN A 196 53.46 -63.72 -57.56
C GLN A 196 54.79 -63.60 -58.31
N ALA A 197 55.91 -63.28 -57.68
CA ALA A 197 57.23 -63.24 -58.33
C ALA A 197 57.80 -64.64 -58.58
N VAL A 198 57.49 -65.61 -57.71
CA VAL A 198 57.72 -67.04 -58.02
C VAL A 198 56.91 -67.44 -59.24
N LYS A 199 55.61 -67.11 -59.25
CA LYS A 199 54.73 -67.38 -60.40
C LYS A 199 55.18 -66.67 -61.69
N ASP A 200 55.55 -65.39 -61.62
CA ASP A 200 56.06 -64.60 -62.74
C ASP A 200 57.39 -65.17 -63.26
N ALA A 201 58.26 -65.71 -62.39
CA ALA A 201 59.50 -66.36 -62.82
C ALA A 201 59.24 -67.73 -63.45
N GLU A 202 58.24 -68.49 -62.98
CA GLU A 202 57.76 -69.70 -63.62
C GLU A 202 57.10 -69.41 -64.97
N ASP A 203 56.35 -68.32 -65.09
CA ASP A 203 55.70 -67.87 -66.33
C ASP A 203 56.71 -67.22 -67.31
N ALA A 204 57.78 -66.58 -66.82
CA ALA A 204 58.92 -66.11 -67.61
C ALA A 204 59.68 -67.26 -68.29
N LEU A 205 59.79 -68.40 -67.60
CA LEU A 205 60.32 -69.67 -68.11
C LEU A 205 59.41 -70.32 -69.16
N LYS A 206 58.09 -70.07 -69.09
CA LYS A 206 57.08 -70.50 -70.10
C LYS A 206 56.93 -69.51 -71.26
N GLY A 207 57.42 -68.28 -71.12
CA GLY A 207 57.42 -67.23 -72.16
C GLY A 207 56.20 -66.30 -72.16
N THR A 208 55.44 -66.17 -71.06
CA THR A 208 54.18 -65.40 -71.01
C THR A 208 54.25 -64.15 -70.12
N GLY A 209 53.29 -63.21 -70.28
CA GLY A 209 53.04 -62.11 -69.33
C GLY A 209 53.72 -60.74 -69.59
N ILE A 210 54.49 -60.58 -70.67
CA ILE A 210 55.25 -59.34 -70.95
C ILE A 210 54.32 -58.13 -71.22
N THR A 211 53.21 -58.35 -71.92
CA THR A 211 52.25 -57.29 -72.33
C THR A 211 51.58 -56.65 -71.11
N GLU A 212 51.20 -57.47 -70.15
CA GLU A 212 50.53 -57.09 -68.90
C GLU A 212 51.47 -56.24 -68.03
N ALA A 213 52.73 -56.68 -67.86
CA ALA A 213 53.73 -55.93 -67.10
C ALA A 213 54.05 -54.55 -67.72
N LYS A 214 54.04 -54.44 -69.05
CA LYS A 214 54.21 -53.15 -69.75
C LYS A 214 53.04 -52.19 -69.47
N LYS A 215 51.81 -52.72 -69.40
CA LYS A 215 50.59 -51.96 -69.09
C LYS A 215 50.55 -51.50 -67.63
N GLU A 216 50.98 -52.35 -66.70
CA GLU A 216 51.12 -52.02 -65.28
C GLU A 216 52.14 -50.90 -65.04
N LEU A 217 53.30 -50.93 -65.72
CA LEU A 217 54.30 -49.87 -65.60
C LEU A 217 53.79 -48.52 -66.10
N ALA A 218 53.05 -48.50 -67.22
CA ALA A 218 52.41 -47.28 -67.72
C ALA A 218 51.41 -46.70 -66.70
N ALA A 219 50.54 -47.54 -66.12
CA ALA A 219 49.57 -47.11 -65.11
C ALA A 219 50.24 -46.61 -63.82
N ALA A 220 51.33 -47.24 -63.38
CA ALA A 220 52.07 -46.83 -62.17
C ALA A 220 52.80 -45.49 -62.36
N ASN A 221 53.35 -45.23 -63.55
CA ASN A 221 53.90 -43.91 -63.91
C ASN A 221 52.82 -42.81 -63.85
N GLU A 222 51.62 -43.09 -64.37
CA GLU A 222 50.50 -42.13 -64.36
C GLU A 222 49.98 -41.85 -62.94
N ALA A 223 49.96 -42.86 -62.07
CA ALA A 223 49.58 -42.71 -60.65
C ALA A 223 50.52 -41.75 -59.91
N VAL A 224 51.84 -41.92 -60.06
CA VAL A 224 52.84 -41.02 -59.44
C VAL A 224 52.61 -39.56 -59.87
N ALA A 225 52.39 -39.32 -61.17
CA ALA A 225 52.15 -37.96 -61.69
C ALA A 225 50.84 -37.34 -61.14
N LYS A 226 49.76 -38.11 -61.07
CA LYS A 226 48.48 -37.68 -60.47
C LYS A 226 48.63 -37.32 -59.00
N THR A 227 49.34 -38.13 -58.22
CA THR A 227 49.54 -37.88 -56.78
C THR A 227 50.51 -36.72 -56.51
N GLN A 228 51.52 -36.49 -57.37
CA GLN A 228 52.35 -35.28 -57.31
C GLN A 228 51.52 -34.00 -57.53
N LYS A 229 50.59 -34.00 -58.50
CA LYS A 229 49.67 -32.88 -58.73
C LYS A 229 48.77 -32.61 -57.51
N ALA A 230 48.16 -33.67 -56.94
CA ALA A 230 47.33 -33.56 -55.75
C ALA A 230 48.11 -33.07 -54.50
N LEU A 231 49.40 -33.41 -54.40
CA LEU A 231 50.28 -32.91 -53.34
C LEU A 231 50.58 -31.40 -53.51
N LYS A 232 50.74 -30.89 -54.74
CA LYS A 232 50.87 -29.43 -54.96
C LYS A 232 49.59 -28.71 -54.51
N GLU A 233 48.43 -29.18 -54.95
CA GLU A 233 47.12 -28.62 -54.59
C GLU A 233 46.89 -28.58 -53.06
N ALA A 234 47.38 -29.59 -52.33
CA ALA A 234 47.32 -29.60 -50.86
C ALA A 234 48.23 -28.53 -50.22
N ASN A 235 49.41 -28.26 -50.77
CA ASN A 235 50.30 -27.19 -50.29
C ASN A 235 49.76 -25.80 -50.65
N ASP A 236 49.21 -25.61 -51.85
CA ASP A 236 48.56 -24.36 -52.25
C ASP A 236 47.41 -24.01 -51.30
N ALA A 237 46.61 -25.01 -50.90
CA ALA A 237 45.52 -24.85 -49.93
C ALA A 237 46.00 -24.53 -48.50
N ILE A 238 47.16 -25.05 -48.06
CA ILE A 238 47.78 -24.67 -46.78
C ILE A 238 48.19 -23.19 -46.79
N ASN A 239 48.80 -22.72 -47.88
CA ASN A 239 49.20 -21.33 -48.03
C ASN A 239 47.99 -20.39 -48.00
N GLN A 240 46.90 -20.74 -48.71
CA GLN A 240 45.66 -19.97 -48.67
C GLN A 240 45.04 -19.93 -47.26
N ALA A 241 44.96 -21.06 -46.55
CA ALA A 241 44.38 -21.11 -45.21
C ALA A 241 45.20 -20.32 -44.17
N ASN A 242 46.53 -20.26 -44.33
CA ASN A 242 47.39 -19.38 -43.51
C ASN A 242 47.19 -17.89 -43.83
N GLY A 243 46.95 -17.54 -45.10
CA GLY A 243 46.56 -16.19 -45.51
C GLY A 243 45.22 -15.76 -44.88
N ASP A 244 44.18 -16.58 -45.04
CA ASP A 244 42.85 -16.37 -44.45
C ASP A 244 42.92 -16.20 -42.92
N LYS A 245 43.72 -17.04 -42.25
CA LYS A 245 43.96 -16.97 -40.80
C LYS A 245 44.60 -15.65 -40.38
N THR A 246 45.63 -15.21 -41.10
CA THR A 246 46.33 -13.95 -40.83
C THR A 246 45.41 -12.74 -41.04
N ALA A 247 44.60 -12.75 -42.11
CA ALA A 247 43.61 -11.71 -42.37
C ALA A 247 42.53 -11.66 -41.27
N ALA A 248 42.02 -12.81 -40.83
CA ALA A 248 41.02 -12.90 -39.76
C ALA A 248 41.58 -12.48 -38.38
N GLN A 249 42.86 -12.76 -38.09
CA GLN A 249 43.54 -12.25 -36.89
C GLN A 249 43.71 -10.72 -36.92
N LYS A 250 44.07 -10.13 -38.07
CA LYS A 250 44.11 -8.67 -38.24
C LYS A 250 42.73 -8.05 -38.04
N ALA A 251 41.69 -8.65 -38.60
CA ALA A 251 40.30 -8.20 -38.42
C ALA A 251 39.84 -8.26 -36.95
N LEU A 252 40.24 -9.30 -36.19
CA LEU A 252 39.97 -9.38 -34.76
C LEU A 252 40.61 -8.23 -33.98
N ALA A 253 41.88 -7.92 -34.26
CA ALA A 253 42.58 -6.81 -33.60
C ALA A 253 41.90 -5.47 -33.86
N THR A 254 41.52 -5.18 -35.11
CA THR A 254 40.76 -3.97 -35.47
C THR A 254 39.39 -3.92 -34.79
N ALA A 255 38.67 -5.05 -34.71
CA ALA A 255 37.38 -5.12 -34.02
C ALA A 255 37.50 -4.89 -32.50
N GLN A 256 38.58 -5.36 -31.88
CA GLN A 256 38.86 -5.13 -30.46
C GLN A 256 39.12 -3.64 -30.17
N THR A 257 39.98 -2.98 -30.93
CA THR A 257 40.21 -1.52 -30.79
C THR A 257 38.93 -0.70 -30.99
N ALA A 258 38.07 -1.10 -31.93
CA ALA A 258 36.79 -0.45 -32.17
C ALA A 258 35.81 -0.66 -30.99
N HIS A 259 35.79 -1.86 -30.41
CA HIS A 259 34.97 -2.17 -29.23
C HIS A 259 35.40 -1.35 -28.00
N ASP A 260 36.70 -1.31 -27.71
CA ASP A 260 37.21 -0.66 -26.50
C ASP A 260 37.06 0.88 -26.59
N THR A 261 37.18 1.43 -27.81
CA THR A 261 36.79 2.81 -28.14
C THR A 261 35.29 3.04 -27.92
N ALA A 262 34.43 2.15 -28.42
CA ALA A 262 32.98 2.27 -28.25
C ALA A 262 32.55 2.19 -26.78
N VAL A 263 33.15 1.30 -25.98
CA VAL A 263 32.91 1.18 -24.53
C VAL A 263 33.35 2.43 -23.79
N THR A 264 34.48 3.03 -24.17
CA THR A 264 34.95 4.30 -23.59
C THR A 264 33.96 5.43 -23.88
N ASN A 265 33.52 5.57 -25.13
CA ASN A 265 32.50 6.55 -25.52
C ASN A 265 31.14 6.30 -24.84
N GLN A 266 30.77 5.04 -24.62
CA GLN A 266 29.54 4.65 -23.91
C GLN A 266 29.57 5.06 -22.43
N LYS A 267 30.72 4.95 -21.74
CA LYS A 267 30.89 5.46 -20.37
C LYS A 267 30.80 6.98 -20.30
N ILE A 268 31.40 7.69 -21.26
CA ILE A 268 31.34 9.17 -21.32
C ILE A 268 29.88 9.63 -21.54
N ALA A 269 29.16 9.02 -22.48
CA ALA A 269 27.75 9.34 -22.72
C ALA A 269 26.84 8.94 -21.54
N GLN A 270 27.19 7.90 -20.78
CA GLN A 270 26.47 7.53 -19.55
C GLN A 270 26.61 8.63 -18.50
N LYS A 271 27.84 9.03 -18.14
CA LYS A 271 28.04 10.12 -17.17
C LYS A 271 27.35 11.42 -17.62
N ALA A 272 27.49 11.80 -18.89
CA ALA A 272 26.86 13.00 -19.44
C ALA A 272 25.32 12.95 -19.49
N TYR A 273 24.70 11.76 -19.37
CA TYR A 273 23.26 11.60 -19.14
C TYR A 273 22.92 11.70 -17.65
N ASP A 274 23.68 11.02 -16.79
CA ASP A 274 23.44 11.00 -15.35
C ASP A 274 23.60 12.39 -14.71
N ASP A 275 24.60 13.17 -15.16
CA ASP A 275 24.84 14.57 -14.76
C ASP A 275 23.63 15.46 -15.13
N ALA A 276 23.24 15.45 -16.42
CA ALA A 276 22.11 16.25 -16.90
C ALA A 276 20.77 15.84 -16.26
N LYS A 277 20.60 14.56 -15.94
CA LYS A 277 19.42 14.05 -15.23
C LYS A 277 19.34 14.61 -13.81
N ALA A 278 20.46 14.75 -13.10
CA ALA A 278 20.51 15.35 -11.78
C ALA A 278 20.20 16.85 -11.81
N GLU A 279 20.70 17.59 -12.80
CA GLU A 279 20.34 19.00 -13.04
C GLU A 279 18.83 19.16 -13.31
N SER A 280 18.27 18.32 -14.19
CA SER A 280 16.84 18.32 -14.50
C SER A 280 15.98 18.00 -13.28
N ASP A 281 16.36 17.03 -12.45
CA ASP A 281 15.63 16.67 -11.23
C ASP A 281 15.67 17.79 -10.18
N ALA A 282 16.76 18.56 -10.10
CA ALA A 282 16.86 19.73 -9.23
C ALA A 282 15.93 20.86 -9.71
N ALA A 283 15.88 21.12 -11.02
CA ALA A 283 14.99 22.14 -11.59
C ALA A 283 13.50 21.76 -11.43
N ASP A 284 13.12 20.51 -11.69
CA ASP A 284 11.76 20.00 -11.44
C ASP A 284 11.38 20.12 -9.96
N LYS A 285 12.30 19.81 -9.04
CA LYS A 285 12.07 19.96 -7.59
C LYS A 285 11.84 21.42 -7.19
N ASN A 286 12.63 22.36 -7.75
CA ASN A 286 12.46 23.79 -7.47
C ASN A 286 11.13 24.31 -8.03
N LEU A 287 10.74 23.88 -9.22
CA LEU A 287 9.45 24.19 -9.84
C LEU A 287 8.26 23.66 -9.03
N VAL A 288 8.37 22.46 -8.43
CA VAL A 288 7.35 21.93 -7.52
C VAL A 288 7.30 22.74 -6.22
N GLY A 289 8.45 23.00 -5.59
CA GLY A 289 8.52 23.78 -4.35
C GLY A 289 7.88 25.17 -4.47
N LYS A 290 8.12 25.89 -5.58
CA LYS A 290 7.51 27.20 -5.83
C LYS A 290 5.99 27.11 -6.06
N LYS A 291 5.47 26.00 -6.60
CA LYS A 291 4.01 25.76 -6.71
C LYS A 291 3.36 25.47 -5.36
N ASP A 292 4.03 24.69 -4.51
CA ASP A 292 3.55 24.40 -3.16
C ASP A 292 3.57 25.68 -2.29
N GLU A 293 4.57 26.54 -2.44
CA GLU A 293 4.62 27.88 -1.85
C GLU A 293 3.43 28.75 -2.30
N ILE A 294 3.19 28.87 -3.61
CA ILE A 294 2.03 29.60 -4.16
C ILE A 294 0.70 29.04 -3.63
N LYS A 295 0.56 27.70 -3.53
CA LYS A 295 -0.62 27.06 -2.95
C LYS A 295 -0.84 27.50 -1.49
N ASN A 296 0.20 27.40 -0.65
CA ASN A 296 0.13 27.75 0.77
C ASN A 296 -0.17 29.26 0.96
N ILE A 297 0.35 30.12 0.09
CA ILE A 297 0.05 31.56 0.07
C ILE A 297 -1.43 31.81 -0.24
N ASN A 298 -2.00 31.14 -1.25
CA ASN A 298 -3.44 31.26 -1.58
C ASN A 298 -4.36 30.70 -0.47
N GLU A 299 -3.95 29.65 0.23
CA GLU A 299 -4.67 29.13 1.40
C GLU A 299 -4.65 30.14 2.57
N ASN A 300 -3.54 30.86 2.77
CA ASN A 300 -3.47 31.94 3.77
C ASN A 300 -4.32 33.17 3.39
N ILE A 301 -4.34 33.57 2.12
CA ILE A 301 -5.25 34.63 1.62
C ILE A 301 -6.70 34.22 1.84
N SER A 302 -7.05 32.97 1.54
CA SER A 302 -8.41 32.44 1.74
C SER A 302 -8.84 32.52 3.21
N ARG A 303 -7.95 32.16 4.15
CA ARG A 303 -8.18 32.30 5.60
C ARG A 303 -8.34 33.76 6.03
N LEU A 304 -7.48 34.66 5.55
CA LEU A 304 -7.56 36.09 5.88
C LEU A 304 -8.86 36.73 5.37
N ASN A 305 -9.28 36.39 4.15
CA ASN A 305 -10.56 36.86 3.59
C ASN A 305 -11.77 36.41 4.43
N VAL A 306 -11.73 35.20 5.00
CA VAL A 306 -12.77 34.70 5.92
C VAL A 306 -12.76 35.45 7.25
N LEU A 307 -11.57 35.77 7.80
CA LEU A 307 -11.46 36.58 9.02
C LEU A 307 -12.02 38.00 8.82
N THR A 308 -11.85 38.60 7.64
CA THR A 308 -12.36 39.93 7.29
C THR A 308 -13.74 39.94 6.60
N GLN A 309 -14.48 38.82 6.59
CA GLN A 309 -15.71 38.72 5.79
C GLN A 309 -16.92 39.50 6.35
N ASN A 310 -16.86 39.93 7.61
CA ASN A 310 -17.97 40.63 8.28
C ASN A 310 -17.89 42.15 8.07
N ASN A 311 -19.04 42.82 8.06
CA ASN A 311 -19.14 44.28 8.05
C ASN A 311 -20.40 44.74 8.82
N ILE A 312 -20.35 45.94 9.41
CA ILE A 312 -21.51 46.67 9.92
C ILE A 312 -21.77 47.82 8.95
N ASN A 313 -22.94 47.84 8.32
CA ASN A 313 -23.37 48.93 7.45
C ASN A 313 -23.96 50.06 8.30
N VAL A 314 -23.59 51.32 8.03
CA VAL A 314 -24.22 52.53 8.63
C VAL A 314 -25.22 53.23 7.71
N GLY A 315 -25.40 52.69 6.49
CA GLY A 315 -26.35 53.21 5.50
C GLY A 315 -25.86 54.48 4.83
N ASP A 316 -26.65 55.53 4.93
CA ASP A 316 -26.31 56.88 4.49
C ASP A 316 -25.50 57.58 5.59
N ALA A 317 -24.24 57.91 5.27
CA ALA A 317 -23.27 58.42 6.22
C ALA A 317 -23.65 59.79 6.82
N ASP A 318 -24.30 60.65 6.04
CA ASP A 318 -24.68 61.99 6.51
C ASP A 318 -25.96 61.94 7.33
N LYS A 319 -26.87 60.99 7.05
CA LYS A 319 -28.01 60.68 7.95
C LYS A 319 -27.56 60.04 9.26
N TYR A 320 -26.55 59.17 9.23
CA TYR A 320 -25.97 58.61 10.45
C TYR A 320 -25.30 59.71 11.31
N LYS A 321 -24.52 60.61 10.69
CA LYS A 321 -23.94 61.78 11.37
C LYS A 321 -25.01 62.72 11.92
N LYS A 322 -26.08 63.00 11.15
CA LYS A 322 -27.26 63.76 11.62
C LYS A 322 -27.84 63.11 12.89
N ALA A 323 -28.21 61.83 12.83
CA ALA A 323 -28.83 61.11 13.95
C ALA A 323 -28.01 61.22 15.25
N TYR A 324 -26.68 61.13 15.14
CA TYR A 324 -25.79 61.35 16.27
C TYR A 324 -25.81 62.80 16.81
N ALA A 325 -25.80 63.81 15.93
CA ALA A 325 -25.93 65.21 16.35
C ALA A 325 -27.27 65.51 17.03
N ASP A 326 -28.37 64.93 16.54
CA ASP A 326 -29.69 65.03 17.15
C ASP A 326 -29.72 64.35 18.54
N TYR A 327 -29.12 63.17 18.70
CA TYR A 327 -28.95 62.55 20.01
C TYR A 327 -28.13 63.43 20.97
N ILE A 328 -26.96 63.91 20.57
CA ILE A 328 -26.05 64.70 21.42
C ILE A 328 -26.67 66.06 21.83
N SER A 329 -27.46 66.68 20.97
CA SER A 329 -28.08 67.99 21.22
C SER A 329 -29.46 67.92 21.89
N SER A 330 -30.09 66.73 21.96
CA SER A 330 -31.43 66.53 22.54
C SER A 330 -31.55 67.00 24.00
N ASN A 331 -30.49 66.87 24.81
CA ASN A 331 -30.42 67.38 26.18
C ASN A 331 -28.95 67.68 26.57
N PRO A 332 -28.64 68.82 27.24
CA PRO A 332 -27.31 69.07 27.79
C PRO A 332 -26.89 68.03 28.84
N ASN A 333 -27.81 67.52 29.66
CA ASN A 333 -27.55 66.37 30.53
C ASN A 333 -27.49 65.09 29.68
N PHE A 334 -26.30 64.51 29.58
CA PHE A 334 -26.04 63.24 28.88
C PHE A 334 -27.04 62.13 29.26
N SER A 335 -27.38 62.01 30.55
CA SER A 335 -28.25 60.94 31.08
C SER A 335 -29.75 61.13 30.79
N GLU A 336 -30.12 62.25 30.17
CA GLU A 336 -31.48 62.58 29.73
C GLU A 336 -31.60 62.71 28.19
N ARG A 337 -30.56 62.34 27.43
CA ARG A 337 -30.59 62.41 25.96
C ARG A 337 -31.53 61.37 25.35
N VAL A 338 -32.18 61.75 24.25
CA VAL A 338 -33.20 60.98 23.53
C VAL A 338 -32.95 61.13 22.04
N LEU A 339 -32.74 60.02 21.32
CA LEU A 339 -32.72 60.03 19.86
C LEU A 339 -34.15 60.26 19.31
N PRO A 340 -34.37 61.18 18.34
CA PRO A 340 -35.69 61.41 17.75
C PRO A 340 -36.27 60.16 17.06
N GLU A 341 -37.60 60.07 16.99
CA GLU A 341 -38.28 58.88 16.47
C GLU A 341 -37.96 58.59 14.99
N GLU A 342 -37.78 59.63 14.15
CA GLU A 342 -37.39 59.46 12.74
C GLU A 342 -36.01 58.82 12.60
N ASP A 343 -35.02 59.34 13.33
CA ASP A 343 -33.65 58.84 13.33
C ASP A 343 -33.54 57.46 13.99
N ALA A 344 -34.29 57.22 15.07
CA ALA A 344 -34.39 55.92 15.71
C ALA A 344 -35.00 54.83 14.79
N ASN A 345 -36.01 55.19 14.00
CA ASN A 345 -36.56 54.31 12.97
C ASN A 345 -35.55 54.05 11.84
N TYR A 346 -34.88 55.10 11.34
CA TYR A 346 -33.83 55.00 10.32
C TYR A 346 -32.71 54.03 10.73
N LEU A 347 -32.11 54.23 11.91
CA LEU A 347 -31.04 53.37 12.41
C LEU A 347 -31.53 51.94 12.70
N THR A 348 -32.77 51.77 13.16
CA THR A 348 -33.33 50.44 13.43
C THR A 348 -33.53 49.62 12.16
N VAL A 349 -33.93 50.23 11.05
CA VAL A 349 -33.98 49.55 9.75
C VAL A 349 -32.59 49.06 9.33
N ILE A 350 -31.54 49.87 9.53
CA ILE A 350 -30.16 49.51 9.17
C ILE A 350 -29.62 48.40 10.10
N ARG A 351 -29.81 48.54 11.41
CA ARG A 351 -29.38 47.57 12.44
C ARG A 351 -29.94 46.17 12.16
N ASN A 352 -31.20 46.11 11.72
CA ASN A 352 -31.89 44.86 11.38
C ASN A 352 -31.42 44.24 10.04
N ASN A 353 -30.78 45.01 9.15
CA ASN A 353 -30.20 44.50 7.89
C ASN A 353 -28.75 44.00 8.06
N ASN A 354 -28.09 44.32 9.18
CA ASN A 354 -26.75 43.85 9.51
C ASN A 354 -26.78 42.45 10.12
N HIS A 355 -25.96 41.54 9.60
CA HIS A 355 -25.98 40.12 9.94
C HIS A 355 -24.57 39.54 10.07
N PHE A 356 -24.31 38.81 11.17
CA PHE A 356 -23.04 38.11 11.37
C PHE A 356 -22.87 36.92 10.40
N ILE A 357 -21.75 36.89 9.71
CA ILE A 357 -21.33 35.83 8.78
C ILE A 357 -20.30 34.94 9.51
N GLY A 358 -20.77 33.81 10.05
CA GLY A 358 -19.93 32.85 10.77
C GLY A 358 -19.21 31.84 9.86
N SER A 359 -17.89 31.71 10.01
CA SER A 359 -17.06 30.75 9.27
C SER A 359 -17.27 29.29 9.72
N LYS A 360 -16.47 28.33 9.22
CA LYS A 360 -16.40 26.96 9.77
C LYS A 360 -15.28 26.83 10.80
N GLU A 361 -14.17 27.47 10.50
CA GLU A 361 -12.91 27.49 11.26
C GLU A 361 -13.15 28.02 12.69
N ASP A 362 -13.97 29.06 12.81
CA ASP A 362 -14.39 29.63 14.09
C ASP A 362 -15.36 28.73 14.88
N LYS A 363 -16.08 27.81 14.22
CA LYS A 363 -16.99 26.84 14.86
C LYS A 363 -16.24 25.61 15.37
N ASP A 364 -15.20 25.19 14.64
CA ASP A 364 -14.29 24.12 15.03
C ASP A 364 -13.31 24.56 16.15
N THR A 365 -13.16 25.87 16.40
CA THR A 365 -12.26 26.45 17.41
C THR A 365 -12.99 26.70 18.75
N VAL A 366 -12.82 25.78 19.70
CA VAL A 366 -13.42 25.80 21.05
C VAL A 366 -12.85 26.93 21.92
N VAL A 367 -13.68 27.51 22.79
CA VAL A 367 -13.31 28.58 23.74
C VAL A 367 -13.78 28.27 25.18
N ASP A 368 -13.10 28.86 26.17
CA ASP A 368 -13.61 29.03 27.54
C ASP A 368 -13.61 30.53 27.86
N VAL A 369 -14.79 31.11 28.09
CA VAL A 369 -14.97 32.55 28.34
C VAL A 369 -14.38 32.99 29.69
N ASN A 370 -14.06 32.06 30.59
CA ASN A 370 -13.35 32.35 31.84
C ASN A 370 -11.82 32.43 31.65
N ASN A 371 -11.30 31.89 30.55
CA ASN A 371 -9.87 31.65 30.34
C ASN A 371 -9.52 31.66 28.83
N LEU A 372 -9.87 32.74 28.14
CA LEU A 372 -9.51 32.96 26.74
C LEU A 372 -7.99 33.08 26.60
N SER A 373 -7.41 32.45 25.58
CA SER A 373 -5.97 32.56 25.31
C SER A 373 -5.61 33.93 24.71
N ASP A 374 -4.35 34.34 24.83
CA ASP A 374 -3.85 35.59 24.24
C ASP A 374 -4.06 35.66 22.72
N ASP A 375 -3.96 34.52 22.02
CA ASP A 375 -4.29 34.45 20.59
C ASP A 375 -5.78 34.64 20.32
N GLN A 376 -6.67 34.09 21.16
CA GLN A 376 -8.12 34.30 21.04
C GLN A 376 -8.48 35.77 21.31
N ILE A 377 -7.96 36.36 22.40
CA ILE A 377 -8.17 37.78 22.74
C ILE A 377 -7.68 38.70 21.62
N LYS A 378 -6.47 38.44 21.10
CA LYS A 378 -5.90 39.17 19.96
C LYS A 378 -6.77 39.03 18.70
N GLU A 379 -7.31 37.85 18.42
CA GLU A 379 -8.15 37.61 17.25
C GLU A 379 -9.52 38.31 17.36
N LEU A 380 -10.13 38.33 18.55
CA LEU A 380 -11.37 39.09 18.82
C LEU A 380 -11.14 40.60 18.75
N SER A 381 -9.99 41.08 19.24
CA SER A 381 -9.59 42.48 19.15
C SER A 381 -9.31 42.91 17.70
N LEU A 382 -8.61 42.10 16.91
CA LEU A 382 -8.38 42.34 15.48
C LEU A 382 -9.67 42.28 14.65
N PHE A 383 -10.60 41.37 15.01
CA PHE A 383 -11.94 41.32 14.41
C PHE A 383 -12.77 42.58 14.73
N THR A 384 -12.67 43.08 15.96
CA THR A 384 -13.31 44.34 16.38
C THR A 384 -12.72 45.54 15.64
N ALA A 385 -11.40 45.67 15.59
CA ALA A 385 -10.73 46.72 14.82
C ALA A 385 -11.11 46.68 13.33
N ASP A 386 -11.16 45.48 12.72
CA ASP A 386 -11.59 45.32 11.32
C ASP A 386 -13.04 45.76 11.06
N LEU A 387 -13.95 45.55 12.03
CA LEU A 387 -15.33 46.07 11.96
C LEU A 387 -15.40 47.59 12.13
N LEU A 388 -14.77 48.13 13.18
CA LEU A 388 -14.75 49.57 13.47
C LEU A 388 -14.12 50.34 12.29
N ASN A 389 -13.03 49.84 11.73
CA ASN A 389 -12.36 50.45 10.58
C ASN A 389 -13.22 50.51 9.32
N LYS A 390 -14.06 49.50 9.07
CA LYS A 390 -15.01 49.54 7.95
C LYS A 390 -16.15 50.52 8.20
N VAL A 391 -16.55 50.74 9.45
CA VAL A 391 -17.53 51.78 9.81
C VAL A 391 -16.92 53.18 9.68
N ARG A 392 -15.71 53.41 10.22
CA ARG A 392 -14.94 54.64 10.07
C ARG A 392 -14.77 55.01 8.59
N SER A 393 -14.40 54.04 7.75
CA SER A 393 -14.27 54.22 6.29
C SER A 393 -15.59 54.58 5.60
N GLN A 394 -16.73 53.98 5.99
CA GLN A 394 -18.06 54.36 5.48
C GLN A 394 -18.43 55.82 5.83
N LEU A 395 -17.95 56.34 6.96
CA LEU A 395 -18.20 57.72 7.39
C LEU A 395 -17.21 58.75 6.80
N GLY A 396 -16.23 58.30 6.02
CA GLY A 396 -15.24 59.12 5.30
C GLY A 396 -13.85 59.16 5.94
N GLU A 397 -13.61 58.41 7.01
CA GLU A 397 -12.34 58.42 7.75
C GLU A 397 -11.36 57.36 7.24
N ASN A 398 -10.10 57.76 7.02
CA ASN A 398 -9.05 56.88 6.48
C ASN A 398 -8.03 56.42 7.53
N SER A 399 -8.01 57.01 8.72
CA SER A 399 -7.19 56.52 9.84
C SER A 399 -7.85 55.31 10.51
N THR A 400 -7.11 54.21 10.53
CA THR A 400 -7.58 52.92 11.06
C THR A 400 -7.16 52.69 12.50
N ASP A 401 -8.10 52.34 13.37
CA ASP A 401 -7.88 51.84 14.72
C ASP A 401 -6.97 50.60 14.71
N GLU A 402 -6.11 50.50 15.71
CA GLU A 402 -5.03 49.52 15.80
C GLU A 402 -5.13 48.70 17.09
N VAL A 403 -4.66 47.45 17.10
CA VAL A 403 -4.61 46.63 18.31
C VAL A 403 -3.19 46.63 18.85
N THR A 404 -3.01 46.86 20.15
CA THR A 404 -1.70 46.77 20.82
C THR A 404 -1.77 45.84 22.04
N PRO A 405 -0.62 45.29 22.51
CA PRO A 405 -0.56 44.59 23.78
C PRO A 405 -0.99 45.46 24.96
N GLY A 406 -0.73 46.78 24.91
CA GLY A 406 -1.15 47.74 25.94
C GLY A 406 -2.67 47.83 26.10
N ALA A 407 -3.42 47.92 25.01
CA ALA A 407 -4.88 47.95 25.06
C ALA A 407 -5.46 46.64 25.61
N ILE A 408 -4.90 45.51 25.18
CA ILE A 408 -5.28 44.16 25.65
C ILE A 408 -4.98 44.01 27.16
N ASP A 409 -3.80 44.42 27.63
CA ASP A 409 -3.44 44.30 29.05
C ASP A 409 -4.28 45.23 29.93
N PHE A 410 -4.50 46.48 29.52
CA PHE A 410 -5.38 47.41 30.23
C PHE A 410 -6.81 46.86 30.35
N THR A 411 -7.33 46.21 29.30
CA THR A 411 -8.63 45.50 29.35
C THR A 411 -8.63 44.39 30.41
N LYS A 412 -7.54 43.59 30.49
CA LYS A 412 -7.40 42.55 31.53
C LYS A 412 -7.32 43.15 32.94
N GLN A 413 -6.64 44.28 33.11
CA GLN A 413 -6.57 44.99 34.38
C GLN A 413 -7.97 45.46 34.84
N ILE A 414 -8.76 46.08 33.95
CA ILE A 414 -10.14 46.52 34.25
C ILE A 414 -11.03 45.36 34.67
N ILE A 415 -11.06 44.26 33.89
CA ILE A 415 -11.85 43.06 34.20
C ILE A 415 -11.46 42.44 35.55
N LYS A 416 -10.16 42.51 35.91
CA LYS A 416 -9.69 42.07 37.23
C LYS A 416 -10.15 43.01 38.34
N LYS A 417 -10.02 44.33 38.16
CA LYS A 417 -10.36 45.36 39.14
C LYS A 417 -11.84 45.34 39.50
N GLY A 418 -12.73 45.33 38.50
CA GLY A 418 -14.17 45.23 38.75
C GLY A 418 -14.58 43.97 39.53
N LYS A 419 -13.88 42.84 39.33
CA LYS A 419 -14.08 41.59 40.11
C LYS A 419 -13.58 41.69 41.54
N GLU A 420 -12.55 42.49 41.79
CA GLU A 420 -12.04 42.77 43.13
C GLU A 420 -12.96 43.77 43.86
N ASP A 421 -13.38 44.86 43.21
CA ASP A 421 -14.21 45.90 43.81
C ASP A 421 -15.68 45.49 44.02
N TYR A 422 -16.26 44.72 43.10
CA TYR A 422 -17.58 44.10 43.32
C TYR A 422 -17.58 43.18 44.55
N LYS A 423 -16.54 42.35 44.67
CA LYS A 423 -16.38 41.42 45.78
C LYS A 423 -16.16 42.14 47.12
N ASN A 424 -15.51 43.31 47.09
CA ASN A 424 -15.24 44.13 48.28
C ASN A 424 -16.44 45.03 48.66
N GLY A 425 -17.42 45.19 47.78
CA GLY A 425 -18.55 46.11 47.98
C GLY A 425 -18.25 47.57 47.63
N ASN A 426 -17.15 47.83 46.92
CA ASN A 426 -16.77 49.16 46.42
C ASN A 426 -17.60 49.55 45.17
N TRP A 427 -18.11 48.56 44.44
CA TRP A 427 -18.96 48.71 43.26
C TRP A 427 -20.12 47.71 43.32
N ASP A 428 -21.32 48.08 42.85
CA ASP A 428 -22.53 47.23 42.88
C ASP A 428 -22.64 46.29 41.66
N GLY A 429 -21.65 46.33 40.76
CA GLY A 429 -21.62 45.56 39.52
C GLY A 429 -22.45 46.20 38.39
N ASN A 430 -23.14 47.31 38.65
CA ASN A 430 -24.02 47.97 37.70
C ASN A 430 -23.27 49.01 36.84
N TRP A 431 -23.72 49.21 35.60
CA TRP A 431 -23.02 50.04 34.61
C TRP A 431 -21.50 49.74 34.56
N HIS A 432 -20.65 50.74 34.76
CA HIS A 432 -19.19 50.67 34.69
C HIS A 432 -18.58 50.83 36.09
N ASP A 433 -17.44 50.20 36.34
CA ASP A 433 -16.58 50.50 37.49
C ASP A 433 -15.76 51.77 37.21
N ALA A 434 -16.44 52.92 37.17
CA ALA A 434 -15.81 54.18 36.77
C ALA A 434 -14.70 54.62 37.74
N THR A 435 -14.78 54.25 39.03
CA THR A 435 -13.72 54.49 40.01
C THR A 435 -12.51 53.61 39.74
N GLY A 436 -12.69 52.28 39.62
CA GLY A 436 -11.60 51.34 39.34
C GLY A 436 -10.92 51.59 38.00
N ILE A 437 -11.67 51.99 36.97
CA ILE A 437 -11.11 52.40 35.67
C ILE A 437 -10.22 53.64 35.82
N ASN A 438 -10.69 54.70 36.49
CA ASN A 438 -9.89 55.93 36.66
C ASN A 438 -8.63 55.72 37.54
N GLU A 439 -8.70 54.85 38.55
CA GLU A 439 -7.51 54.42 39.31
C GLU A 439 -6.49 53.72 38.41
N LEU A 440 -6.92 52.75 37.59
CA LEU A 440 -6.03 52.05 36.65
C LEU A 440 -5.46 52.97 35.57
N SER A 441 -6.25 53.91 35.04
CA SER A 441 -5.77 54.91 34.07
C SER A 441 -4.59 55.70 34.63
N LYS A 442 -4.73 56.19 35.86
CA LYS A 442 -3.66 56.88 36.60
C LYS A 442 -2.43 55.99 36.80
N GLU A 443 -2.60 54.72 37.15
CA GLU A 443 -1.49 53.78 37.35
C GLU A 443 -0.74 53.44 36.05
N ASN A 444 -1.41 53.47 34.90
CA ASN A 444 -0.83 53.14 33.60
C ASN A 444 -0.24 54.37 32.87
N GLY A 445 -0.59 55.59 33.28
CA GLY A 445 -0.16 56.85 32.64
C GLY A 445 -1.11 57.30 31.53
N LEU A 446 -2.41 57.12 31.75
CA LEU A 446 -3.49 57.58 30.87
C LEU A 446 -4.25 58.74 31.53
N ASP A 447 -5.03 59.51 30.75
CA ASP A 447 -5.94 60.52 31.29
C ASP A 447 -6.93 59.89 32.28
N TYR A 448 -7.20 60.59 33.39
CA TYR A 448 -8.11 60.13 34.44
C TYR A 448 -8.82 61.31 35.11
N ASN A 449 -10.03 61.08 35.60
CA ASN A 449 -10.75 62.00 36.47
C ASN A 449 -10.24 61.85 37.91
N SER A 450 -9.93 62.99 38.56
CA SER A 450 -9.37 63.04 39.91
C SER A 450 -10.42 63.15 41.03
N GLN A 451 -11.70 63.25 40.67
CA GLN A 451 -12.82 63.27 41.63
C GLN A 451 -13.12 61.86 42.17
N SER A 452 -13.66 61.77 43.38
CA SER A 452 -13.85 60.53 44.14
C SER A 452 -15.31 60.21 44.47
N ASP A 453 -16.24 60.73 43.67
CA ASP A 453 -17.69 60.60 43.87
C ASP A 453 -18.33 59.61 42.89
N SER A 454 -19.51 59.08 43.23
CA SER A 454 -20.26 58.09 42.45
C SER A 454 -20.81 58.59 41.09
N ASN A 455 -20.63 59.88 40.79
CA ASN A 455 -20.98 60.51 39.51
C ASN A 455 -19.77 60.69 38.55
N VAL A 456 -18.64 60.04 38.82
CA VAL A 456 -17.41 60.14 38.01
C VAL A 456 -17.58 59.47 36.64
N TRP A 457 -17.27 60.22 35.58
CA TRP A 457 -17.18 59.73 34.20
C TRP A 457 -15.89 58.94 33.94
N GLN A 458 -15.92 57.99 32.99
CA GLN A 458 -14.77 57.20 32.54
C GLN A 458 -14.65 57.26 31.01
N ASN A 459 -13.43 57.21 30.48
CA ASN A 459 -13.12 57.59 29.09
C ASN A 459 -12.80 56.43 28.13
N TYR A 460 -12.89 55.17 28.57
CA TYR A 460 -12.19 54.07 27.89
C TYR A 460 -13.03 52.82 27.60
N GLU A 461 -14.01 52.50 28.44
CA GLU A 461 -14.79 51.26 28.34
C GLU A 461 -16.18 51.50 27.74
N ASP A 462 -16.50 50.80 26.65
CA ASP A 462 -17.87 50.51 26.24
C ASP A 462 -18.17 49.06 26.63
N LYS A 463 -19.25 48.80 27.40
CA LYS A 463 -19.52 47.46 27.97
C LYS A 463 -20.86 46.89 27.52
N ALA A 464 -20.83 45.73 26.85
CA ALA A 464 -22.00 45.08 26.29
C ALA A 464 -22.37 43.76 27.00
N PRO A 465 -23.52 43.67 27.69
CA PRO A 465 -24.00 42.43 28.30
C PRO A 465 -24.69 41.50 27.29
N PHE A 466 -24.32 40.22 27.26
CA PHE A 466 -25.06 39.17 26.54
C PHE A 466 -25.08 37.83 27.29
N TYR A 467 -26.14 37.05 27.07
CA TYR A 467 -26.35 35.78 27.77
C TYR A 467 -25.44 34.65 27.25
N SER A 468 -24.97 33.81 28.17
CA SER A 468 -23.96 32.76 27.94
C SER A 468 -24.45 31.54 27.16
N ASP A 469 -25.76 31.45 26.89
CA ASP A 469 -26.53 30.20 27.01
C ASP A 469 -26.26 29.12 25.94
N ALA A 470 -25.29 29.33 25.04
CA ALA A 470 -24.60 28.27 24.29
C ALA A 470 -23.23 28.71 23.72
N ILE A 471 -22.43 29.53 24.43
CA ILE A 471 -21.11 29.94 23.92
C ILE A 471 -20.12 28.77 24.06
N THR A 472 -19.65 28.23 22.93
CA THR A 472 -18.76 27.06 22.90
C THR A 472 -17.54 27.23 21.98
N ASN A 473 -17.57 28.18 21.06
CA ASN A 473 -16.56 28.36 20.02
C ASN A 473 -16.35 29.85 19.64
N MET A 474 -15.28 30.15 18.89
CA MET A 474 -14.95 31.51 18.45
C MET A 474 -16.06 32.16 17.61
N ASN A 475 -16.85 31.37 16.87
CA ASN A 475 -18.00 31.87 16.09
C ASN A 475 -19.15 32.32 17.01
N ASP A 476 -19.25 31.82 18.24
CA ASP A 476 -20.21 32.32 19.22
C ASP A 476 -19.75 33.65 19.83
N LEU A 477 -18.46 33.79 20.14
CA LEU A 477 -17.91 35.07 20.64
C LEU A 477 -17.96 36.16 19.56
N LYS A 478 -17.46 35.88 18.35
CA LYS A 478 -17.49 36.85 17.23
C LYS A 478 -18.93 37.27 16.87
N ARG A 479 -19.91 36.35 16.94
CA ARG A 479 -21.33 36.68 16.73
C ARG A 479 -21.86 37.64 17.78
N ASN A 480 -21.61 37.39 19.06
CA ASN A 480 -22.10 38.25 20.14
C ASN A 480 -21.39 39.61 20.16
N ILE A 481 -20.08 39.65 19.88
CA ILE A 481 -19.33 40.90 19.66
C ILE A 481 -19.91 41.69 18.48
N TYR A 482 -20.12 41.05 17.32
CA TYR A 482 -20.72 41.69 16.14
C TYR A 482 -22.10 42.27 16.46
N ASN A 483 -22.98 41.49 17.12
CA ASN A 483 -24.31 41.93 17.49
C ASN A 483 -24.26 43.11 18.48
N SER A 484 -23.32 43.08 19.44
CA SER A 484 -23.11 44.17 20.40
C SER A 484 -22.68 45.46 19.70
N LEU A 485 -21.64 45.40 18.87
CA LEU A 485 -21.17 46.53 18.06
C LEU A 485 -22.26 47.08 17.13
N ASN A 486 -23.02 46.20 16.47
CA ASN A 486 -24.13 46.59 15.60
C ASN A 486 -25.23 47.36 16.37
N SER A 487 -25.52 46.95 17.61
CA SER A 487 -26.45 47.65 18.49
C SER A 487 -25.89 48.94 19.09
N MET A 488 -24.62 48.98 19.48
CA MET A 488 -23.97 50.14 20.10
C MET A 488 -23.71 51.27 19.09
N ILE A 489 -23.29 50.93 17.87
CA ILE A 489 -22.99 51.89 16.81
C ILE A 489 -24.29 52.50 16.26
N LEU A 490 -25.31 51.68 16.00
CA LEU A 490 -26.60 52.15 15.43
C LEU A 490 -27.63 52.50 16.51
N GLY A 491 -27.17 52.69 17.76
CA GLY A 491 -27.99 52.90 18.94
C GLY A 491 -28.97 51.75 19.24
N ASN A 492 -29.55 51.71 20.44
CA ASN A 492 -30.66 50.80 20.73
C ASN A 492 -31.53 51.33 21.89
N LYS A 493 -32.70 50.71 22.12
CA LYS A 493 -33.48 50.96 23.35
C LYS A 493 -32.68 50.49 24.57
N GLY A 494 -32.11 51.44 25.30
CA GLY A 494 -31.31 51.25 26.51
C GLY A 494 -32.03 51.71 27.78
N TYR A 495 -31.31 51.60 28.90
CA TYR A 495 -31.71 52.21 30.17
C TYR A 495 -31.16 53.64 30.23
N ASN A 496 -32.01 54.61 30.59
CA ASN A 496 -31.55 55.93 31.04
C ASN A 496 -31.60 55.99 32.58
N ASN A 497 -31.14 57.09 33.19
CA ASN A 497 -31.08 57.21 34.65
C ASN A 497 -32.45 57.48 35.32
N LYS A 498 -33.57 57.50 34.57
CA LYS A 498 -34.91 57.51 35.18
C LYS A 498 -35.27 56.11 35.65
N SER A 499 -34.85 55.81 36.88
CA SER A 499 -35.37 54.77 37.81
C SER A 499 -35.91 53.46 37.21
N GLN A 500 -35.35 52.34 37.66
CA GLN A 500 -35.76 50.95 37.35
C GLN A 500 -37.28 50.64 37.45
N ALA A 501 -38.08 51.50 38.07
CA ALA A 501 -39.53 51.36 38.19
C ALA A 501 -40.31 51.58 36.87
N ASP A 502 -39.82 52.43 35.95
CA ASP A 502 -40.56 52.78 34.71
C ASP A 502 -40.24 51.82 33.54
N ALA A 503 -39.39 50.81 33.75
CA ALA A 503 -38.80 49.98 32.71
C ALA A 503 -39.75 48.97 32.03
N GLU A 504 -41.04 48.90 32.41
CA GLU A 504 -42.00 47.95 31.82
C GLU A 504 -42.58 48.39 30.47
N THR A 505 -42.46 49.66 30.08
CA THR A 505 -42.88 50.15 28.74
C THR A 505 -41.89 51.15 28.13
N ASP A 506 -41.25 50.74 27.04
CA ASP A 506 -40.44 51.55 26.12
C ASP A 506 -39.22 52.31 26.70
N GLY A 507 -38.12 51.57 26.85
CA GLY A 507 -36.78 52.15 27.03
C GLY A 507 -36.36 53.07 25.86
N VAL A 508 -35.49 54.04 26.16
CA VAL A 508 -35.11 55.15 25.28
C VAL A 508 -33.98 54.76 24.32
N TYR A 509 -34.04 55.23 23.07
CA TYR A 509 -32.93 55.07 22.13
C TYR A 509 -31.74 55.99 22.49
N GLU A 510 -30.59 55.38 22.74
CA GLU A 510 -29.30 56.06 22.96
C GLU A 510 -28.30 55.82 21.82
N MET A 511 -27.30 56.68 21.69
CA MET A 511 -26.12 56.51 20.81
C MET A 511 -24.82 56.92 21.54
N ALA A 512 -24.75 56.73 22.85
CA ALA A 512 -23.58 57.05 23.65
C ALA A 512 -22.35 56.22 23.24
N HIS A 513 -22.54 54.91 23.06
CA HIS A 513 -21.46 53.99 22.71
C HIS A 513 -20.86 54.26 21.31
N ALA A 514 -21.59 54.93 20.42
CA ALA A 514 -21.05 55.41 19.15
C ALA A 514 -19.99 56.51 19.32
N ALA A 515 -19.99 57.24 20.44
CA ALA A 515 -18.97 58.23 20.77
C ALA A 515 -17.61 57.56 21.03
N GLY A 516 -17.57 56.57 21.93
CA GLY A 516 -16.36 55.84 22.31
C GLY A 516 -15.84 54.94 21.17
N LEU A 517 -16.68 54.03 20.68
CA LEU A 517 -16.31 53.04 19.66
C LEU A 517 -15.81 53.64 18.33
N LEU A 518 -16.25 54.85 17.96
CA LEU A 518 -15.85 55.49 16.70
C LEU A 518 -15.02 56.78 16.87
N ASN A 519 -14.76 57.22 18.11
CA ASN A 519 -14.20 58.54 18.42
C ASN A 519 -15.03 59.67 17.78
N LEU A 520 -16.36 59.60 17.91
CA LEU A 520 -17.31 60.42 17.15
C LEU A 520 -17.63 61.72 17.92
N MET A 521 -17.21 62.85 17.37
CA MET A 521 -17.33 64.16 18.01
C MET A 521 -18.37 65.03 17.30
N ALA A 522 -19.10 65.85 18.05
CA ALA A 522 -20.12 66.76 17.52
C ALA A 522 -19.90 68.16 18.11
N TYR A 523 -19.64 69.15 17.25
CA TYR A 523 -19.32 70.52 17.63
C TYR A 523 -20.38 71.50 17.12
N THR A 524 -20.74 72.50 17.92
CA THR A 524 -21.56 73.64 17.48
C THR A 524 -20.76 74.61 16.62
N GLU A 525 -21.45 75.43 15.83
CA GLU A 525 -20.84 76.51 15.06
C GLU A 525 -20.11 77.54 15.93
N ASP A 526 -20.54 77.75 17.19
CA ASP A 526 -19.83 78.59 18.15
C ASP A 526 -18.46 77.97 18.51
N GLU A 527 -18.44 76.69 18.92
CA GLU A 527 -17.22 75.96 19.26
C GLU A 527 -16.26 75.85 18.07
N ILE A 528 -16.78 75.59 16.86
CA ILE A 528 -16.01 75.57 15.62
C ILE A 528 -15.36 76.93 15.34
N ASN A 529 -16.04 78.04 15.64
CA ASN A 529 -15.48 79.37 15.47
C ASN A 529 -14.47 79.72 16.57
N SER A 530 -14.65 79.22 17.80
CA SER A 530 -13.61 79.28 18.85
C SER A 530 -12.37 78.45 18.48
N ILE A 531 -12.53 77.26 17.91
CA ILE A 531 -11.42 76.41 17.42
C ILE A 531 -10.67 77.12 16.29
N LYS A 532 -11.35 77.82 15.36
CA LYS A 532 -10.68 78.67 14.36
C LYS A 532 -9.88 79.81 14.99
N GLN A 533 -10.46 80.55 15.93
CA GLN A 533 -9.75 81.64 16.61
C GLN A 533 -8.53 81.13 17.41
N PHE A 534 -8.63 79.93 18.00
CA PHE A 534 -7.51 79.27 18.67
C PHE A 534 -6.44 78.76 17.68
N THR A 535 -6.87 78.25 16.52
CA THR A 535 -5.98 77.88 15.39
C THR A 535 -5.21 79.10 14.90
N GLU A 536 -5.91 80.20 14.60
CA GLU A 536 -5.33 81.48 14.19
C GLU A 536 -4.39 82.06 15.25
N PHE A 537 -4.71 81.90 16.54
CA PHE A 537 -3.81 82.28 17.63
C PHE A 537 -2.52 81.44 17.62
N LEU A 538 -2.63 80.11 17.66
CA LEU A 538 -1.48 79.20 17.69
C LEU A 538 -0.58 79.36 16.44
N GLU A 539 -1.14 79.54 15.25
CA GLU A 539 -0.34 79.79 14.02
C GLU A 539 0.54 81.04 14.15
N ASN A 540 0.06 82.09 14.81
CA ASN A 540 0.84 83.31 15.03
C ASN A 540 1.87 83.14 16.16
N ASP A 541 1.49 82.46 17.26
CA ASP A 541 2.38 82.24 18.41
C ASP A 541 3.56 81.32 18.04
N ILE A 542 3.27 80.16 17.42
CA ILE A 542 4.27 79.22 16.88
C ILE A 542 5.23 79.91 15.92
N LYS A 543 4.71 80.80 15.07
CA LYS A 543 5.53 81.56 14.12
C LYS A 543 6.46 82.53 14.85
N SER A 544 5.95 83.30 15.81
CA SER A 544 6.75 84.22 16.63
C SER A 544 7.82 83.49 17.45
N ASP A 545 7.49 82.36 18.08
CA ASP A 545 8.44 81.57 18.85
C ASP A 545 9.49 80.88 17.97
N LYS A 546 9.15 80.47 16.75
CA LYS A 546 10.13 80.00 15.76
C LYS A 546 11.06 81.12 15.30
N GLU A 547 10.57 82.34 15.14
CA GLU A 547 11.41 83.51 14.86
C GLU A 547 12.33 83.84 16.05
N ILE A 548 11.90 83.63 17.30
CA ILE A 548 12.75 83.73 18.50
C ILE A 548 13.81 82.62 18.53
N LEU A 549 13.42 81.35 18.34
CA LEU A 549 14.32 80.19 18.34
C LEU A 549 15.38 80.24 17.23
N ALA A 550 15.06 80.85 16.08
CA ALA A 550 16.02 81.09 15.00
C ALA A 550 17.17 82.04 15.40
N HIS A 551 16.95 82.92 16.39
CA HIS A 551 17.95 83.85 16.92
C HIS A 551 18.54 83.41 18.27
N ASN A 552 17.80 82.61 19.06
CA ASN A 552 18.23 82.05 20.33
C ASN A 552 17.69 80.60 20.49
N PRO A 553 18.44 79.58 20.04
CA PRO A 553 17.98 78.18 20.10
C PRO A 553 17.74 77.65 21.52
N ASP A 554 18.42 78.21 22.51
CA ASP A 554 18.29 77.88 23.95
C ASP A 554 17.28 78.79 24.67
N ALA A 555 16.34 79.41 23.93
CA ALA A 555 15.26 80.20 24.50
C ALA A 555 14.36 79.37 25.42
N THR A 556 13.78 80.03 26.42
CA THR A 556 12.96 79.41 27.46
C THR A 556 11.83 80.33 27.90
N VAL A 557 10.64 79.78 28.10
CA VAL A 557 9.47 80.47 28.65
C VAL A 557 9.20 80.00 30.08
N MET A 558 8.35 80.75 30.80
CA MET A 558 7.91 80.42 32.17
C MET A 558 6.44 80.00 32.12
N GLU A 559 6.15 78.73 32.40
CA GLU A 559 4.80 78.14 32.25
C GLU A 559 4.29 77.52 33.55
N SER A 560 2.96 77.48 33.69
CA SER A 560 2.26 76.89 34.83
C SER A 560 1.50 75.64 34.38
N VAL A 561 2.11 74.47 34.56
CA VAL A 561 1.45 73.18 34.31
C VAL A 561 0.31 73.00 35.33
N ASN A 562 -0.92 72.83 34.86
CA ASN A 562 -2.14 72.58 35.66
C ASN A 562 -2.34 73.54 36.86
N GLY A 563 -2.02 74.82 36.69
CA GLY A 563 -2.18 75.85 37.74
C GLY A 563 -1.12 75.80 38.85
N GLY A 564 -0.03 75.04 38.66
CA GLY A 564 1.10 74.99 39.57
C GLY A 564 2.02 76.22 39.52
N PRO A 565 3.15 76.21 40.25
CA PRO A 565 4.17 77.25 40.17
C PRO A 565 4.70 77.42 38.73
N LEU A 566 5.16 78.63 38.40
CA LEU A 566 5.81 78.88 37.12
C LEU A 566 7.17 78.16 37.05
N HIS A 567 7.31 77.26 36.09
CA HIS A 567 8.53 76.51 35.80
C HIS A 567 9.14 76.95 34.46
N LYS A 568 10.45 76.79 34.33
CA LYS A 568 11.22 77.26 33.16
C LYS A 568 11.33 76.13 32.12
N VAL A 569 10.62 76.27 31.01
CA VAL A 569 10.49 75.25 29.94
C VAL A 569 11.28 75.70 28.69
N PRO A 570 11.96 74.80 27.95
CA PRO A 570 12.57 75.14 26.67
C PRO A 570 11.50 75.58 25.65
N LEU A 571 11.67 76.76 25.04
CA LEU A 571 10.69 77.31 24.09
C LEU A 571 10.49 76.39 22.87
N LYS A 572 11.52 75.63 22.50
CA LYS A 572 11.45 74.60 21.46
C LYS A 572 10.48 73.46 21.80
N GLN A 573 10.33 73.10 23.08
CA GLN A 573 9.35 72.10 23.50
C GLN A 573 7.93 72.67 23.39
N VAL A 574 7.73 73.91 23.85
CA VAL A 574 6.44 74.61 23.76
C VAL A 574 6.00 74.78 22.30
N VAL A 575 6.93 75.07 21.38
CA VAL A 575 6.67 75.08 19.94
C VAL A 575 6.27 73.70 19.41
N GLU A 576 6.95 72.63 19.83
CA GLU A 576 6.61 71.26 19.40
C GLU A 576 5.25 70.79 19.95
N GLU A 577 4.86 71.24 21.14
CA GLU A 577 3.56 70.98 21.75
C GLU A 577 2.44 71.84 21.11
N ASN A 578 2.68 73.14 20.90
CA ASN A 578 1.75 74.01 20.16
C ASN A 578 1.55 73.57 18.70
N GLU A 579 2.60 73.08 18.00
CA GLU A 579 2.44 72.51 16.64
C GLU A 579 1.59 71.25 16.62
N LYS A 580 1.68 70.40 17.64
CA LYS A 580 0.80 69.23 17.80
C LYS A 580 -0.65 69.69 18.01
N ASP A 581 -0.88 70.64 18.91
CA ASP A 581 -2.23 71.08 19.27
C ASP A 581 -2.88 71.88 18.13
N LEU A 582 -2.10 72.67 17.39
CA LEU A 582 -2.51 73.28 16.13
C LEU A 582 -2.91 72.22 15.09
N SER A 583 -2.07 71.18 14.90
CA SER A 583 -2.39 70.07 14.00
C SER A 583 -3.67 69.32 14.41
N GLU A 584 -3.96 69.24 15.72
CA GLU A 584 -5.18 68.65 16.26
C GLU A 584 -6.41 69.56 16.10
N ALA A 585 -6.26 70.87 16.18
CA ALA A 585 -7.32 71.85 15.89
C ALA A 585 -7.67 71.87 14.39
N ILE A 586 -6.68 71.93 13.50
CA ILE A 586 -6.88 71.87 12.04
C ILE A 586 -7.58 70.57 11.65
N ALA A 587 -7.14 69.43 12.18
CA ALA A 587 -7.75 68.12 11.87
C ALA A 587 -9.20 67.98 12.35
N GLN A 588 -9.66 68.78 13.33
CA GLN A 588 -11.07 68.88 13.73
C GLN A 588 -11.88 69.72 12.72
N LEU A 589 -11.29 70.77 12.15
CA LEU A 589 -11.93 71.66 11.17
C LEU A 589 -12.07 71.02 9.78
N GLU A 590 -11.04 70.31 9.30
CA GLU A 590 -11.00 69.78 7.91
C GLU A 590 -12.01 68.66 7.61
N LYS A 591 -12.49 67.94 8.64
CA LYS A 591 -13.33 66.73 8.47
C LYS A 591 -14.84 66.98 8.47
N GLY A 592 -15.25 68.22 8.75
CA GLY A 592 -16.66 68.60 8.92
C GLY A 592 -17.47 68.52 7.64
N THR A 593 -18.19 67.40 7.43
CA THR A 593 -18.87 67.11 6.15
C THR A 593 -20.39 67.24 6.19
N SER A 594 -21.05 66.98 7.33
CA SER A 594 -22.51 67.14 7.48
C SER A 594 -22.83 68.24 8.50
N CYS A 595 -23.59 69.25 8.08
CA CYS A 595 -24.16 70.26 8.96
C CYS A 595 -25.66 70.04 9.12
N THR A 596 -26.14 69.82 10.35
CA THR A 596 -27.56 69.83 10.70
C THR A 596 -27.88 71.02 11.60
N THR A 597 -29.09 71.59 11.48
CA THR A 597 -29.52 72.76 12.26
C THR A 597 -30.59 72.34 13.26
N ILE A 598 -30.25 72.41 14.54
CA ILE A 598 -31.06 71.91 15.67
C ILE A 598 -31.19 73.04 16.69
N ASN A 599 -32.41 73.41 17.07
CA ASN A 599 -32.67 74.53 18.00
C ASN A 599 -31.96 75.84 17.60
N ASN A 600 -31.95 76.15 16.29
CA ASN A 600 -31.22 77.26 15.66
C ASN A 600 -29.68 77.24 15.81
N LYS A 601 -29.08 76.19 16.38
CA LYS A 601 -27.63 75.95 16.34
C LYS A 601 -27.27 74.95 15.27
N LYS A 602 -26.17 75.20 14.57
CA LYS A 602 -25.64 74.31 13.52
C LYS A 602 -24.58 73.41 14.12
N TYR A 603 -24.72 72.11 13.94
CA TYR A 603 -23.82 71.07 14.45
C TYR A 603 -23.06 70.40 13.31
N THR A 604 -21.77 70.18 13.52
CA THR A 604 -20.87 69.44 12.62
C THR A 604 -20.35 68.20 13.34
N VAL A 605 -20.46 67.03 12.70
CA VAL A 605 -19.97 65.76 13.24
C VAL A 605 -18.71 65.32 12.50
N THR A 606 -17.69 64.91 13.26
CA THR A 606 -16.39 64.47 12.76
C THR A 606 -15.92 63.20 13.47
N LEU A 607 -14.97 62.49 12.84
CA LEU A 607 -14.29 61.36 13.47
C LEU A 607 -12.89 61.80 13.95
N GLY A 608 -12.64 61.55 15.22
CA GLY A 608 -11.32 61.71 15.84
C GLY A 608 -10.30 60.75 15.26
N LYS A 609 -9.03 60.96 15.64
CA LYS A 609 -7.90 60.10 15.23
C LYS A 609 -8.16 58.64 15.63
N ALA A 610 -7.54 57.73 14.87
CA ALA A 610 -7.55 56.30 15.15
C ALA A 610 -7.15 55.98 16.60
N GLN A 611 -7.77 54.97 17.17
CA GLN A 611 -7.62 54.56 18.57
C GLN A 611 -6.85 53.25 18.68
N TYR A 612 -6.24 53.01 19.84
CA TYR A 612 -5.84 51.66 20.24
C TYR A 612 -7.04 50.93 20.84
N VAL A 613 -7.43 49.82 20.21
CA VAL A 613 -8.66 49.10 20.53
C VAL A 613 -8.41 47.65 20.96
N ALA A 614 -9.21 47.18 21.91
CA ALA A 614 -9.24 45.79 22.35
C ALA A 614 -10.66 45.37 22.73
N VAL A 615 -10.94 44.06 22.69
CA VAL A 615 -12.15 43.49 23.32
C VAL A 615 -11.82 42.22 24.07
N ILE A 616 -12.37 42.08 25.28
CA ILE A 616 -12.35 40.83 26.05
C ILE A 616 -13.77 40.57 26.58
N PRO A 617 -14.45 39.52 26.09
CA PRO A 617 -15.63 38.94 26.74
C PRO A 617 -15.22 38.19 28.01
N ALA A 618 -15.88 38.49 29.13
CA ALA A 618 -15.67 37.81 30.40
C ALA A 618 -17.00 37.53 31.11
N VAL A 619 -17.05 36.49 31.94
CA VAL A 619 -18.22 36.26 32.81
C VAL A 619 -18.40 37.46 33.75
N SER A 620 -19.60 38.03 33.76
CA SER A 620 -20.00 39.21 34.53
C SER A 620 -19.99 38.95 36.03
N GLU A 621 -19.62 39.96 36.80
CA GLU A 621 -19.55 39.93 38.26
C GLU A 621 -20.92 39.60 38.88
N ARG A 622 -21.98 40.11 38.26
CA ARG A 622 -23.36 40.03 38.74
C ARG A 622 -24.01 38.65 38.59
N LYS A 623 -23.71 37.92 37.51
CA LYS A 623 -24.40 36.68 37.12
C LYS A 623 -23.50 35.76 36.30
N SER A 624 -23.35 34.50 36.74
CA SER A 624 -22.50 33.50 36.07
C SER A 624 -22.97 33.06 34.68
N ASN A 625 -24.21 33.38 34.27
CA ASN A 625 -24.73 33.13 32.92
C ASN A 625 -24.79 34.39 32.04
N LEU A 626 -24.22 35.50 32.52
CA LEU A 626 -24.09 36.76 31.77
C LEU A 626 -22.62 36.96 31.43
N ILE A 627 -22.34 37.29 30.18
CA ILE A 627 -21.02 37.70 29.71
C ILE A 627 -21.08 39.21 29.47
N ASP A 628 -20.18 39.96 30.08
CA ASP A 628 -19.94 41.35 29.70
C ASP A 628 -18.76 41.35 28.70
N ALA A 629 -18.94 41.99 27.53
CA ALA A 629 -17.84 42.28 26.62
C ALA A 629 -17.35 43.71 26.87
N HIS A 630 -16.10 43.79 27.30
CA HIS A 630 -15.41 45.03 27.60
C HIS A 630 -14.67 45.47 26.34
N PHE A 631 -15.19 46.49 25.66
CA PHE A 631 -14.54 47.14 24.53
C PHE A 631 -13.73 48.31 25.06
N ILE A 632 -12.42 48.26 24.89
CA ILE A 632 -11.52 49.34 25.31
C ILE A 632 -11.09 50.14 24.09
N ASN A 633 -11.26 51.45 24.15
CA ASN A 633 -10.89 52.41 23.12
C ASN A 633 -9.98 53.49 23.76
N ILE A 634 -8.75 53.65 23.28
CA ILE A 634 -7.78 54.63 23.82
C ILE A 634 -7.20 55.45 22.67
N ALA A 635 -7.50 56.74 22.62
CA ALA A 635 -6.87 57.63 21.65
C ALA A 635 -5.38 57.85 21.99
N PRO A 636 -4.44 57.86 21.01
CA PRO A 636 -3.01 57.99 21.29
C PRO A 636 -2.59 59.27 22.04
N SER A 637 -3.43 60.31 22.02
CA SER A 637 -3.28 61.55 22.80
C SER A 637 -3.51 61.37 24.30
N GLN A 638 -4.35 60.41 24.71
CA GLN A 638 -4.70 60.14 26.11
C GLN A 638 -3.62 59.34 26.88
N ILE A 639 -2.40 59.22 26.31
CA ILE A 639 -1.33 58.36 26.83
C ILE A 639 -0.08 59.21 27.06
N HIS A 640 0.21 59.53 28.33
CA HIS A 640 1.23 60.48 28.73
C HIS A 640 2.66 60.00 28.42
N SER A 641 3.60 60.95 28.38
CA SER A 641 5.02 60.63 28.25
C SER A 641 5.50 59.84 29.48
N GLY A 642 6.15 58.69 29.25
CA GLY A 642 6.56 57.78 30.32
C GLY A 642 5.47 56.81 30.82
N ALA A 643 4.30 56.77 30.19
CA ALA A 643 3.27 55.76 30.46
C ALA A 643 3.79 54.32 30.31
N LYS A 644 3.20 53.36 31.04
CA LYS A 644 3.54 51.92 30.98
C LYS A 644 2.92 51.21 29.77
N PHE A 645 2.09 51.91 29.00
CA PHE A 645 1.28 51.35 27.93
C PHE A 645 2.11 50.97 26.69
N ASP A 646 2.06 49.70 26.31
CA ASP A 646 2.72 49.22 25.09
C ASP A 646 1.95 49.66 23.83
N LYS A 647 2.58 50.57 23.06
CA LYS A 647 2.09 51.11 21.78
C LYS A 647 2.51 50.25 20.56
N THR A 648 3.06 49.05 20.77
CA THR A 648 3.47 48.15 19.67
C THR A 648 2.27 47.65 18.87
N ILE A 649 2.22 48.00 17.58
CA ILE A 649 1.10 47.69 16.69
C ILE A 649 1.11 46.20 16.31
N ILE A 650 0.00 45.50 16.58
CA ILE A 650 -0.26 44.15 16.10
C ILE A 650 -0.81 44.27 14.65
N PRO A 651 -0.18 43.64 13.64
CA PRO A 651 -0.55 43.85 12.24
C PRO A 651 -2.03 43.53 11.93
N SER A 652 -2.77 44.54 11.49
CA SER A 652 -4.17 44.40 11.06
C SER A 652 -4.32 43.39 9.92
N TYR A 653 -5.51 42.79 9.77
CA TYR A 653 -5.75 41.84 8.68
C TYR A 653 -5.53 42.47 7.29
N ALA A 654 -5.86 43.74 7.09
CA ALA A 654 -5.57 44.47 5.86
C ALA A 654 -4.06 44.53 5.55
N SER A 655 -3.22 44.80 6.56
CA SER A 655 -1.75 44.78 6.43
C SER A 655 -1.22 43.37 6.14
N GLN A 656 -1.75 42.34 6.80
CA GLN A 656 -1.41 40.94 6.53
C GLN A 656 -1.79 40.53 5.09
N ILE A 657 -2.98 40.89 4.62
CA ILE A 657 -3.44 40.64 3.24
C ILE A 657 -2.52 41.33 2.22
N LYS A 658 -2.11 42.59 2.48
CA LYS A 658 -1.18 43.35 1.62
C LYS A 658 0.19 42.66 1.52
N GLU A 659 0.74 42.19 2.64
CA GLU A 659 2.02 41.48 2.68
C GLU A 659 1.95 40.13 1.93
N VAL A 660 0.91 39.34 2.18
CA VAL A 660 0.74 38.01 1.58
C VAL A 660 0.46 38.11 0.07
N ASN A 661 -0.27 39.12 -0.39
CA ASN A 661 -0.42 39.41 -1.82
C ASN A 661 0.91 39.85 -2.48
N SER A 662 1.76 40.60 -1.78
CA SER A 662 3.11 40.93 -2.28
C SER A 662 3.95 39.66 -2.48
N LYS A 663 3.91 38.72 -1.52
CA LYS A 663 4.56 37.41 -1.62
C LYS A 663 3.99 36.56 -2.75
N LEU A 664 2.66 36.57 -2.96
CA LEU A 664 2.02 35.89 -4.10
C LEU A 664 2.54 36.42 -5.44
N ASN A 665 2.63 37.74 -5.60
CA ASN A 665 3.10 38.37 -6.84
C ASN A 665 4.57 38.06 -7.10
N GLN A 666 5.43 38.06 -6.08
CA GLN A 666 6.83 37.66 -6.20
C GLN A 666 6.96 36.19 -6.66
N ALA A 667 6.28 35.27 -5.99
CA ALA A 667 6.32 33.85 -6.33
C ALA A 667 5.74 33.55 -7.74
N ASN A 668 4.67 34.26 -8.14
CA ASN A 668 4.10 34.16 -9.49
C ASN A 668 5.03 34.71 -10.58
N ASN A 669 5.85 35.72 -10.29
CA ASN A 669 6.84 36.26 -11.23
C ASN A 669 8.05 35.32 -11.40
N GLU A 670 8.41 34.54 -10.39
CA GLU A 670 9.49 33.54 -10.45
C GLU A 670 9.07 32.24 -11.16
N LEU A 671 7.79 31.84 -11.05
CA LEU A 671 7.32 30.56 -11.57
C LEU A 671 7.59 30.32 -13.09
N PRO A 672 7.45 31.30 -14.01
CA PRO A 672 7.70 31.11 -15.44
C PRO A 672 9.17 30.82 -15.80
N SER A 673 10.13 31.40 -15.07
CA SER A 673 11.56 31.16 -15.34
C SER A 673 11.97 29.77 -14.87
N LEU A 674 11.54 29.37 -13.66
CA LEU A 674 11.71 28.00 -13.15
C LEU A 674 11.08 26.94 -14.05
N LYS A 675 9.88 27.22 -14.60
CA LYS A 675 9.22 26.34 -15.57
C LYS A 675 10.06 26.20 -16.86
N SER A 676 10.50 27.33 -17.42
CA SER A 676 11.29 27.35 -18.66
C SER A 676 12.61 26.59 -18.51
N GLU A 677 13.26 26.72 -17.35
CA GLU A 677 14.52 26.03 -17.04
C GLU A 677 14.34 24.52 -16.88
N ALA A 678 13.27 24.06 -16.21
CA ALA A 678 12.93 22.64 -16.11
C ALA A 678 12.64 22.03 -17.50
N GLU A 679 11.89 22.72 -18.35
CA GLU A 679 11.62 22.29 -19.73
C GLU A 679 12.91 22.22 -20.58
N ARG A 680 13.82 23.20 -20.41
CA ARG A 680 15.14 23.23 -21.08
C ARG A 680 16.03 22.06 -20.67
N LEU A 681 16.18 21.81 -19.37
CA LEU A 681 17.02 20.74 -18.82
C LEU A 681 16.44 19.34 -19.11
N GLY A 682 15.13 19.19 -19.10
CA GLY A 682 14.44 17.97 -19.55
C GLY A 682 14.73 17.67 -21.04
N GLY A 683 14.74 18.70 -21.88
CA GLY A 683 15.15 18.60 -23.29
C GLY A 683 16.61 18.14 -23.46
N ILE A 684 17.54 18.75 -22.72
CA ILE A 684 18.97 18.37 -22.71
C ILE A 684 19.14 16.90 -22.26
N THR A 685 18.48 16.51 -21.17
CA THR A 685 18.49 15.15 -20.63
C THR A 685 18.00 14.11 -21.64
N SER A 686 16.93 14.43 -22.39
CA SER A 686 16.42 13.59 -23.47
C SER A 686 17.41 13.43 -24.63
N GLY A 687 18.13 14.51 -24.97
CA GLY A 687 19.24 14.49 -25.93
C GLY A 687 20.39 13.58 -25.49
N LYS A 688 20.87 13.72 -24.24
CA LYS A 688 21.95 12.88 -23.68
C LYS A 688 21.55 11.40 -23.61
N LEU A 689 20.31 11.10 -23.21
CA LEU A 689 19.75 9.75 -23.23
C LEU A 689 19.73 9.13 -24.64
N THR A 690 19.55 9.95 -25.66
CA THR A 690 19.55 9.52 -27.07
C THR A 690 20.96 9.20 -27.55
N ASP A 691 21.96 10.04 -27.23
CA ASP A 691 23.35 9.72 -27.53
C ASP A 691 23.83 8.45 -26.79
N LEU A 692 23.48 8.30 -25.52
CA LEU A 692 23.74 7.08 -24.74
C LEU A 692 23.18 5.82 -25.42
N LYS A 693 21.95 5.86 -25.94
CA LYS A 693 21.37 4.74 -26.72
C LYS A 693 22.18 4.45 -27.99
N ASN A 694 22.66 5.49 -28.67
CA ASN A 694 23.51 5.37 -29.86
C ASN A 694 24.87 4.75 -29.52
N LYS A 695 25.55 5.19 -28.44
CA LYS A 695 26.82 4.58 -28.00
C LYS A 695 26.66 3.11 -27.58
N ASN A 696 25.60 2.78 -26.84
CA ASN A 696 25.28 1.38 -26.50
C ASN A 696 25.06 0.52 -27.76
N THR A 697 24.48 1.08 -28.83
CA THR A 697 24.32 0.40 -30.12
C THR A 697 25.66 0.20 -30.83
N ALA A 698 26.56 1.18 -30.77
CA ALA A 698 27.92 1.08 -31.32
C ALA A 698 28.76 0.00 -30.62
N VAL A 699 28.71 -0.08 -29.28
CA VAL A 699 29.36 -1.16 -28.50
C VAL A 699 28.91 -2.53 -29.00
N LYS A 700 27.60 -2.71 -29.19
CA LYS A 700 27.05 -3.97 -29.70
C LYS A 700 27.55 -4.28 -31.12
N GLY A 701 27.56 -3.31 -32.04
CA GLY A 701 28.06 -3.51 -33.41
C GLY A 701 29.55 -3.90 -33.46
N ALA A 702 30.35 -3.38 -32.53
CA ALA A 702 31.75 -3.78 -32.38
C ALA A 702 31.89 -5.21 -31.81
N GLN A 703 31.09 -5.60 -30.82
CA GLN A 703 31.05 -6.98 -30.32
C GLN A 703 30.58 -7.97 -31.40
N ASP A 704 29.52 -7.65 -32.16
CA ASP A 704 29.04 -8.46 -33.29
C ASP A 704 30.18 -8.65 -34.35
N SER A 705 31.12 -7.69 -34.46
CA SER A 705 32.30 -7.77 -35.32
C SER A 705 33.43 -8.65 -34.74
N ILE A 706 33.67 -8.60 -33.42
CA ILE A 706 34.58 -9.53 -32.70
C ILE A 706 34.10 -10.97 -32.86
N ASP A 707 32.80 -11.22 -32.68
CA ASP A 707 32.18 -12.54 -32.83
C ASP A 707 32.34 -13.08 -34.27
N LYS A 708 32.19 -12.22 -35.28
CA LYS A 708 32.47 -12.57 -36.68
C LYS A 708 33.94 -12.93 -36.88
N ALA A 709 34.88 -12.09 -36.43
CA ALA A 709 36.32 -12.33 -36.62
C ALA A 709 36.76 -13.65 -35.97
N ASN A 710 36.29 -13.96 -34.76
CA ASN A 710 36.55 -15.24 -34.10
C ASN A 710 35.99 -16.45 -34.89
N LYS A 711 34.82 -16.31 -35.49
CA LYS A 711 34.22 -17.33 -36.36
C LYS A 711 35.05 -17.56 -37.63
N ASP A 712 35.56 -16.50 -38.23
CA ASP A 712 36.41 -16.58 -39.43
C ASP A 712 37.79 -17.17 -39.11
N ILE A 713 38.39 -16.83 -37.95
CA ILE A 713 39.59 -17.49 -37.42
C ILE A 713 39.35 -19.00 -37.24
N LYS A 714 38.19 -19.42 -36.68
CA LYS A 714 37.87 -20.85 -36.57
C LYS A 714 37.81 -21.51 -37.95
N LYS A 715 37.09 -20.90 -38.91
CA LYS A 715 36.96 -21.41 -40.29
C LYS A 715 38.34 -21.59 -40.96
N ALA A 716 39.25 -20.64 -40.78
CA ALA A 716 40.60 -20.71 -41.35
C ALA A 716 41.44 -21.83 -40.70
N ASN A 717 41.34 -22.03 -39.37
CA ASN A 717 42.00 -23.16 -38.71
C ASN A 717 41.40 -24.53 -39.14
N ASP A 718 40.08 -24.64 -39.27
CA ASP A 718 39.39 -25.85 -39.75
C ASP A 718 39.84 -26.22 -41.19
N ALA A 719 40.03 -25.20 -42.04
CA ALA A 719 40.53 -25.35 -43.40
C ALA A 719 42.01 -25.76 -43.42
N LEU A 720 42.87 -25.11 -42.62
CA LEU A 720 44.29 -25.41 -42.48
C LEU A 720 44.52 -26.85 -42.04
N ASP A 721 43.86 -27.29 -40.97
CA ASP A 721 43.88 -28.66 -40.43
C ASP A 721 43.43 -29.69 -41.50
N THR A 722 42.41 -29.36 -42.29
CA THR A 722 41.94 -30.20 -43.40
C THR A 722 42.94 -30.26 -44.57
N ALA A 723 43.62 -29.16 -44.89
CA ALA A 723 44.67 -29.13 -45.90
C ALA A 723 45.93 -29.88 -45.43
N GLN A 724 46.30 -29.74 -44.15
CA GLN A 724 47.39 -30.50 -43.50
C GLN A 724 47.14 -32.01 -43.57
N ARG A 725 45.91 -32.46 -43.26
CA ARG A 725 45.50 -33.87 -43.42
C ARG A 725 45.59 -34.34 -44.88
N LYS A 726 45.14 -33.52 -45.84
CA LYS A 726 45.27 -33.85 -47.28
C LYS A 726 46.74 -34.01 -47.67
N LYS A 727 47.62 -33.08 -47.27
CA LYS A 727 49.06 -33.14 -47.54
C LYS A 727 49.66 -34.46 -47.04
N ILE A 728 49.43 -34.81 -45.77
CA ILE A 728 49.92 -36.06 -45.16
C ILE A 728 49.43 -37.30 -45.93
N ALA A 729 48.15 -37.31 -46.35
CA ALA A 729 47.59 -38.41 -47.13
C ALA A 729 48.22 -38.53 -48.53
N GLN A 730 48.46 -37.42 -49.23
CA GLN A 730 49.12 -37.43 -50.54
C GLN A 730 50.61 -37.76 -50.44
N GLU A 731 51.31 -37.39 -49.36
CA GLU A 731 52.70 -37.80 -49.11
C GLU A 731 52.80 -39.32 -48.88
N ALA A 732 51.87 -39.91 -48.14
CA ALA A 732 51.77 -41.36 -47.97
C ALA A 732 51.43 -42.09 -49.27
N GLN A 733 50.47 -41.57 -50.04
CA GLN A 733 50.09 -42.14 -51.34
C GLN A 733 51.23 -42.04 -52.35
N LEU A 734 51.97 -40.93 -52.42
CA LEU A 734 53.10 -40.75 -53.33
C LEU A 734 54.24 -41.75 -53.06
N LYS A 735 54.47 -42.10 -51.78
CA LYS A 735 55.40 -43.17 -51.39
C LYS A 735 54.93 -44.54 -51.89
N LYS A 736 53.62 -44.82 -51.80
CA LYS A 736 53.02 -46.06 -52.31
C LYS A 736 53.09 -46.15 -53.84
N ASP A 737 52.78 -45.07 -54.54
CA ASP A 737 52.80 -45.03 -56.01
C ASP A 737 54.22 -45.19 -56.55
N LYS A 738 55.22 -44.54 -55.94
CA LYS A 738 56.63 -44.74 -56.30
C LYS A 738 57.14 -46.16 -56.05
N ASN A 739 56.65 -46.83 -55.00
CA ASN A 739 56.94 -48.24 -54.78
C ASN A 739 56.30 -49.11 -55.89
N ALA A 740 55.03 -48.87 -56.22
CA ALA A 740 54.35 -49.58 -57.32
C ALA A 740 55.02 -49.36 -58.69
N GLN A 741 55.50 -48.14 -58.96
CA GLN A 741 56.28 -47.78 -60.14
C GLN A 741 57.58 -48.61 -60.23
N LYS A 742 58.38 -48.61 -59.15
CA LYS A 742 59.62 -49.41 -59.06
C LYS A 742 59.35 -50.91 -59.22
N ASP A 743 58.23 -51.37 -58.66
CA ASP A 743 57.83 -52.77 -58.69
C ASP A 743 57.42 -53.23 -60.10
N ALA A 744 56.62 -52.45 -60.82
CA ALA A 744 56.26 -52.73 -62.21
C ALA A 744 57.49 -52.63 -63.14
N GLN A 745 58.39 -51.67 -62.90
CA GLN A 745 59.66 -51.55 -63.62
C GLN A 745 60.53 -52.82 -63.46
N THR A 746 60.59 -53.36 -62.23
CA THR A 746 61.32 -54.60 -61.91
C THR A 746 60.67 -55.82 -62.55
N ARG A 747 59.33 -55.92 -62.50
CA ARG A 747 58.56 -57.02 -63.12
C ARG A 747 58.77 -57.08 -64.63
N TYR A 748 58.65 -55.94 -65.32
CA TYR A 748 58.88 -55.83 -66.76
C TYR A 748 60.31 -56.26 -67.14
N GLY A 749 61.33 -55.74 -66.44
CA GLY A 749 62.73 -56.12 -66.69
C GLY A 749 63.01 -57.61 -66.51
N ASN A 750 62.48 -58.22 -65.45
CA ASN A 750 62.65 -59.65 -65.17
C ASN A 750 62.02 -60.55 -66.25
N LEU A 751 60.85 -60.19 -66.77
CA LEU A 751 60.16 -60.94 -67.82
C LEU A 751 60.90 -60.89 -69.17
N THR A 752 61.63 -59.79 -69.42
CA THR A 752 62.45 -59.58 -70.64
C THR A 752 63.88 -60.15 -70.56
N ALA A 753 64.28 -60.78 -69.46
CA ALA A 753 65.65 -61.29 -69.26
C ALA A 753 65.97 -62.57 -70.06
N ASP A 754 67.25 -62.93 -70.15
CA ASP A 754 67.70 -64.17 -70.79
C ASP A 754 67.35 -65.43 -69.97
N ASN A 755 67.43 -66.61 -70.60
CA ASN A 755 67.00 -67.87 -69.99
C ASN A 755 67.85 -68.34 -68.79
N LYS A 756 69.15 -67.99 -68.73
CA LYS A 756 70.01 -68.31 -67.58
C LYS A 756 69.67 -67.40 -66.40
N THR A 757 69.44 -66.12 -66.67
CA THR A 757 68.96 -65.15 -65.66
C THR A 757 67.56 -65.51 -65.14
N LYS A 758 66.64 -65.96 -66.01
CA LYS A 758 65.31 -66.45 -65.61
C LYS A 758 65.36 -67.63 -64.62
N ALA A 759 66.23 -68.62 -64.87
CA ALA A 759 66.39 -69.76 -63.96
C ALA A 759 66.90 -69.33 -62.57
N ASN A 760 67.93 -68.48 -62.53
CA ASN A 760 68.45 -67.91 -61.27
C ASN A 760 67.39 -67.06 -60.54
N ASN A 761 66.59 -66.29 -61.26
CA ASN A 761 65.51 -65.47 -60.71
C ASN A 761 64.43 -66.31 -60.01
N LEU A 762 64.12 -67.52 -60.51
CA LEU A 762 63.14 -68.40 -59.87
C LEU A 762 63.61 -68.91 -58.50
N GLU A 763 64.87 -69.32 -58.37
CA GLU A 763 65.41 -69.76 -57.07
C GLU A 763 65.54 -68.58 -56.09
N ALA A 764 65.95 -67.41 -56.58
CA ALA A 764 65.98 -66.18 -55.80
C ALA A 764 64.57 -65.78 -55.32
N ALA A 765 63.54 -65.91 -56.16
CA ALA A 765 62.15 -65.65 -55.80
C ALA A 765 61.66 -66.61 -54.70
N LYS A 766 61.95 -67.91 -54.80
CA LYS A 766 61.59 -68.90 -53.76
C LYS A 766 62.30 -68.62 -52.43
N LYS A 767 63.57 -68.21 -52.46
CA LYS A 767 64.31 -67.74 -51.25
C LYS A 767 63.78 -66.41 -50.69
N ALA A 768 63.20 -65.54 -51.52
CA ALA A 768 62.54 -64.30 -51.09
C ALA A 768 61.15 -64.56 -50.47
N GLN A 769 60.41 -65.55 -50.99
CA GLN A 769 59.07 -65.94 -50.53
C GLN A 769 59.05 -66.33 -49.04
N GLU A 770 59.96 -67.21 -48.63
CA GLU A 770 60.06 -67.66 -47.23
C GLU A 770 60.53 -66.53 -46.29
N LYS A 771 61.42 -65.63 -46.77
CA LYS A 771 61.79 -64.41 -46.03
C LYS A 771 60.59 -63.46 -45.85
N ALA A 772 59.75 -63.27 -46.87
CA ALA A 772 58.57 -62.42 -46.81
C ALA A 772 57.50 -62.97 -45.85
N LYS A 773 57.28 -64.30 -45.85
CA LYS A 773 56.42 -65.02 -44.90
C LYS A 773 56.87 -64.81 -43.44
N ASN A 774 58.16 -64.92 -43.16
CA ASN A 774 58.69 -64.70 -41.80
C ASN A 774 58.60 -63.22 -41.40
N ALA A 775 58.86 -62.28 -42.32
CA ALA A 775 58.64 -60.85 -42.06
C ALA A 775 57.18 -60.50 -41.74
N LEU A 776 56.21 -61.14 -42.43
CA LEU A 776 54.78 -60.99 -42.16
C LEU A 776 54.39 -61.51 -40.76
N SER A 777 54.98 -62.63 -40.31
CA SER A 777 54.76 -63.12 -38.94
C SER A 777 55.23 -62.09 -37.89
N THR A 778 56.43 -61.53 -38.07
CA THR A 778 56.96 -60.48 -37.20
C THR A 778 56.08 -59.23 -37.19
N ALA A 779 55.63 -58.75 -38.36
CA ALA A 779 54.77 -57.57 -38.47
C ALA A 779 53.43 -57.74 -37.72
N ASN A 780 52.81 -58.93 -37.81
CA ASN A 780 51.57 -59.23 -37.08
C ASN A 780 51.78 -59.21 -35.55
N ASN A 781 52.92 -59.71 -35.07
CA ASN A 781 53.27 -59.67 -33.66
C ASN A 781 53.52 -58.23 -33.16
N THR A 782 54.14 -57.37 -33.98
CA THR A 782 54.31 -55.94 -33.67
C THR A 782 52.97 -55.22 -33.62
N LEU A 783 52.12 -55.38 -34.64
CA LEU A 783 50.77 -54.78 -34.70
C LEU A 783 49.91 -55.20 -33.49
N THR A 784 50.03 -56.45 -33.04
CA THR A 784 49.29 -56.94 -31.86
C THR A 784 49.75 -56.22 -30.59
N LYS A 785 51.06 -56.01 -30.40
CA LYS A 785 51.59 -55.21 -29.28
C LYS A 785 51.14 -53.76 -29.34
N ALA A 786 51.20 -53.13 -30.52
CA ALA A 786 50.77 -51.75 -30.71
C ALA A 786 49.28 -51.53 -30.44
N LYS A 787 48.41 -52.47 -30.88
CA LYS A 787 46.97 -52.46 -30.57
C LYS A 787 46.71 -52.53 -29.06
N ASN A 788 47.39 -53.41 -28.35
CA ASN A 788 47.23 -53.54 -26.89
C ASN A 788 47.72 -52.29 -26.14
N ALA A 789 48.81 -51.66 -26.60
CA ALA A 789 49.30 -50.40 -26.04
C ALA A 789 48.32 -49.23 -26.29
N LEU A 790 47.74 -49.13 -27.49
CA LEU A 790 46.70 -48.15 -27.81
C LEU A 790 45.46 -48.35 -26.95
N ASP A 791 44.97 -49.58 -26.80
CA ASP A 791 43.79 -49.89 -25.98
C ASP A 791 43.99 -49.53 -24.51
N GLN A 792 45.15 -49.89 -23.93
CA GLN A 792 45.53 -49.48 -22.57
C GLN A 792 45.56 -47.95 -22.42
N ALA A 793 46.21 -47.22 -23.33
CA ALA A 793 46.29 -45.77 -23.27
C ALA A 793 44.90 -45.11 -23.38
N GLN A 794 44.07 -45.60 -24.31
CA GLN A 794 42.80 -44.98 -24.70
C GLN A 794 41.62 -45.35 -23.79
N ASN A 795 41.52 -46.60 -23.35
CA ASN A 795 40.39 -47.11 -22.56
C ASN A 795 40.68 -47.23 -21.05
N VAL A 796 41.96 -47.20 -20.63
CA VAL A 796 42.34 -47.31 -19.21
C VAL A 796 42.99 -46.04 -18.67
N ASP A 797 43.96 -45.45 -19.36
CA ASP A 797 44.76 -44.34 -18.80
C ASP A 797 44.14 -42.96 -19.03
N LEU A 798 43.71 -42.65 -20.26
CA LEU A 798 43.01 -41.40 -20.56
C LEU A 798 41.75 -41.19 -19.68
N PRO A 799 40.87 -42.19 -19.44
CA PRO A 799 39.72 -42.03 -18.54
C PRO A 799 40.09 -41.82 -17.06
N LYS A 800 41.27 -42.25 -16.61
CA LYS A 800 41.79 -41.92 -15.27
C LYS A 800 42.23 -40.45 -15.22
N LEU A 801 43.05 -40.02 -16.19
CA LEU A 801 43.54 -38.64 -16.27
C LEU A 801 42.38 -37.64 -16.42
N GLN A 802 41.37 -37.96 -17.23
CA GLN A 802 40.17 -37.14 -17.38
C GLN A 802 39.42 -36.96 -16.06
N LYS A 803 39.28 -38.02 -15.24
CA LYS A 803 38.69 -37.92 -13.89
C LYS A 803 39.52 -37.03 -12.94
N VAL A 804 40.85 -37.05 -13.08
CA VAL A 804 41.75 -36.17 -12.29
C VAL A 804 41.58 -34.71 -12.73
N ALA A 805 41.57 -34.42 -14.04
CA ALA A 805 41.31 -33.08 -14.57
C ALA A 805 39.92 -32.55 -14.17
N ASP A 806 38.87 -33.37 -14.31
CA ASP A 806 37.51 -33.07 -13.85
C ASP A 806 37.44 -32.79 -12.34
N GLN A 807 38.31 -33.40 -11.53
CA GLN A 807 38.39 -33.09 -10.10
C GLN A 807 39.15 -31.78 -9.85
N LYS A 808 40.32 -31.56 -10.48
CA LYS A 808 41.08 -30.32 -10.30
C LYS A 808 40.33 -29.08 -10.82
N ALA A 809 39.49 -29.23 -11.83
CA ALA A 809 38.56 -28.18 -12.26
C ALA A 809 37.50 -27.84 -11.19
N LYS A 810 37.00 -28.83 -10.43
CA LYS A 810 36.10 -28.59 -9.28
C LYS A 810 36.85 -27.96 -8.12
N ASP A 811 38.04 -28.45 -7.79
CA ASP A 811 38.89 -27.92 -6.73
C ASP A 811 39.18 -26.42 -6.96
N ALA A 812 39.57 -26.04 -8.18
CA ALA A 812 39.77 -24.65 -8.59
C ALA A 812 38.48 -23.81 -8.52
N THR A 813 37.34 -24.37 -8.94
CA THR A 813 36.02 -23.70 -8.84
C THR A 813 35.62 -23.45 -7.38
N GLN A 814 35.89 -24.40 -6.48
CA GLN A 814 35.64 -24.26 -5.04
C GLN A 814 36.58 -23.23 -4.41
N ALA A 815 37.88 -23.25 -4.77
CA ALA A 815 38.84 -22.26 -4.31
C ALA A 815 38.45 -20.83 -4.73
N GLN A 816 37.99 -20.64 -5.98
CA GLN A 816 37.47 -19.36 -6.47
C GLN A 816 36.20 -18.95 -5.73
N THR A 817 35.24 -19.86 -5.56
CA THR A 817 34.00 -19.58 -4.80
C THR A 817 34.31 -19.11 -3.37
N LYS A 818 35.33 -19.70 -2.72
CA LYS A 818 35.76 -19.28 -1.38
C LYS A 818 36.50 -17.94 -1.38
N LEU A 819 37.28 -17.64 -2.43
CA LEU A 819 37.89 -16.32 -2.62
C LEU A 819 36.84 -15.22 -2.77
N ASP A 820 35.80 -15.47 -3.56
CA ASP A 820 34.73 -14.50 -3.81
C ASP A 820 33.91 -14.24 -2.53
N GLN A 821 33.67 -15.29 -1.72
CA GLN A 821 33.07 -15.15 -0.39
C GLN A 821 33.92 -14.29 0.56
N LEU A 822 35.25 -14.48 0.59
CA LEU A 822 36.14 -13.70 1.46
C LEU A 822 36.25 -12.24 1.00
N LYS A 823 36.24 -11.99 -0.32
CA LYS A 823 36.16 -10.63 -0.87
C LYS A 823 34.85 -9.94 -0.51
N GLN A 824 33.72 -10.65 -0.61
CA GLN A 824 32.42 -10.11 -0.19
C GLN A 824 32.43 -9.76 1.30
N HIS A 825 32.96 -10.63 2.17
CA HIS A 825 33.09 -10.34 3.61
C HIS A 825 33.92 -9.06 3.88
N VAL A 826 35.01 -8.83 3.15
CA VAL A 826 35.81 -7.60 3.28
C VAL A 826 35.04 -6.35 2.82
N GLU A 827 34.20 -6.42 1.78
CA GLU A 827 33.32 -5.30 1.41
C GLU A 827 32.14 -5.13 2.39
N ASP A 828 31.58 -6.21 2.92
CA ASP A 828 30.51 -6.17 3.93
C ASP A 828 31.02 -5.52 5.22
N LEU A 829 32.26 -5.83 5.65
CA LEU A 829 32.93 -5.16 6.78
C LEU A 829 33.11 -3.65 6.55
N LYS A 830 33.54 -3.20 5.37
CA LYS A 830 33.63 -1.75 5.04
C LYS A 830 32.27 -1.05 5.12
N ASN A 831 31.20 -1.76 4.76
CA ASN A 831 29.84 -1.23 4.73
C ASN A 831 29.06 -1.49 6.03
N ALA A 832 29.69 -2.08 7.06
CA ALA A 832 29.01 -2.61 8.24
C ALA A 832 28.16 -1.58 8.99
N ALA A 833 28.64 -0.33 9.13
CA ALA A 833 27.87 0.76 9.73
C ALA A 833 26.56 1.07 8.96
N THR A 834 26.63 1.09 7.62
CA THR A 834 25.48 1.29 6.74
C THR A 834 24.53 0.08 6.77
N ILE A 835 25.07 -1.14 6.82
CA ILE A 835 24.28 -2.38 6.94
C ILE A 835 23.52 -2.39 8.28
N LEU A 836 24.19 -2.03 9.37
CA LEU A 836 23.61 -1.92 10.72
C LEU A 836 22.53 -0.84 10.81
N ALA A 837 22.77 0.35 10.26
CA ALA A 837 21.78 1.42 10.23
C ALA A 837 20.51 1.00 9.46
N ASN A 838 20.67 0.34 8.30
CA ASN A 838 19.56 -0.20 7.53
C ASN A 838 18.83 -1.34 8.27
N ALA A 839 19.55 -2.21 8.98
CA ALA A 839 18.94 -3.30 9.76
C ALA A 839 18.15 -2.77 10.96
N LYS A 840 18.68 -1.77 11.69
CA LYS A 840 17.99 -1.07 12.78
C LYS A 840 16.74 -0.35 12.27
N LYS A 841 16.79 0.34 11.12
CA LYS A 841 15.58 0.91 10.51
C LYS A 841 14.55 -0.17 10.12
N ALA A 842 14.99 -1.25 9.48
CA ALA A 842 14.11 -2.35 9.08
C ALA A 842 13.46 -3.06 10.29
N LEU A 843 14.13 -3.11 11.44
CA LEU A 843 13.58 -3.56 12.71
C LEU A 843 12.46 -2.63 13.19
N THR A 844 12.68 -1.31 13.24
CA THR A 844 11.64 -0.33 13.61
C THR A 844 10.44 -0.40 12.65
N ASP A 845 10.69 -0.43 11.33
CA ASP A 845 9.63 -0.54 10.32
C ASP A 845 8.81 -1.84 10.50
N ALA A 846 9.45 -2.95 10.86
CA ALA A 846 8.80 -4.23 11.10
C ALA A 846 8.02 -4.27 12.43
N GLN A 847 8.52 -3.60 13.48
CA GLN A 847 7.87 -3.49 14.79
C GLN A 847 6.57 -2.68 14.65
N THR A 848 6.63 -1.46 14.13
CA THR A 848 5.45 -0.62 13.84
C THR A 848 4.41 -1.34 12.98
N ALA A 849 4.86 -2.12 11.98
CA ALA A 849 3.97 -2.89 11.12
C ALA A 849 3.38 -4.16 11.77
N TYR A 850 4.01 -4.69 12.83
CA TYR A 850 3.45 -5.74 13.69
C TYR A 850 2.43 -5.14 14.67
N ASP A 851 2.76 -4.06 15.36
CA ASP A 851 1.90 -3.43 16.37
C ASP A 851 0.61 -2.89 15.72
N THR A 852 0.73 -2.26 14.54
CA THR A 852 -0.42 -1.85 13.72
C THR A 852 -1.29 -3.05 13.33
N ALA A 853 -0.69 -4.18 12.94
CA ALA A 853 -1.44 -5.38 12.60
C ALA A 853 -2.12 -6.01 13.82
N LYS A 854 -1.45 -5.96 14.99
CA LYS A 854 -1.98 -6.47 16.26
C LYS A 854 -3.18 -5.64 16.71
N LYS A 855 -3.06 -4.31 16.77
CA LYS A 855 -4.18 -3.43 17.13
C LYS A 855 -5.41 -3.68 16.23
N ASN A 856 -5.22 -3.73 14.91
CA ASN A 856 -6.31 -4.02 13.98
C ASN A 856 -6.98 -5.40 14.23
N TYR A 857 -6.21 -6.42 14.66
CA TYR A 857 -6.74 -7.72 15.06
C TYR A 857 -7.51 -7.63 16.40
N ASP A 858 -6.94 -6.96 17.40
CA ASP A 858 -7.54 -6.79 18.73
C ASP A 858 -8.88 -6.03 18.62
N ASP A 859 -8.90 -4.85 17.97
CA ASP A 859 -10.09 -4.03 17.71
C ASP A 859 -11.20 -4.85 17.02
N ALA A 860 -10.83 -5.67 16.03
CA ALA A 860 -11.78 -6.52 15.31
C ALA A 860 -12.27 -7.70 16.15
N ASN A 861 -11.43 -8.23 17.04
CA ASN A 861 -11.77 -9.36 17.92
C ASN A 861 -12.63 -8.91 19.11
N GLU A 862 -12.49 -7.68 19.59
CA GLU A 862 -13.38 -7.07 20.58
C GLU A 862 -14.81 -6.96 20.02
N VAL A 863 -14.98 -6.33 18.85
CA VAL A 863 -16.28 -6.23 18.14
C VAL A 863 -16.91 -7.60 17.86
N LEU A 864 -16.10 -8.64 17.64
CA LEU A 864 -16.60 -10.00 17.47
C LEU A 864 -17.18 -10.60 18.76
N ASN A 865 -16.53 -10.37 19.91
CA ASN A 865 -16.87 -11.01 21.18
C ASN A 865 -17.85 -10.19 22.04
N GLY A 866 -18.02 -8.89 21.78
CA GLY A 866 -19.01 -8.02 22.41
C GLY A 866 -20.42 -8.16 21.81
N ASP A 867 -20.94 -7.08 21.24
CA ASP A 867 -22.33 -7.00 20.77
C ASP A 867 -22.69 -8.04 19.70
N LEU A 868 -21.80 -8.36 18.76
CA LEU A 868 -22.11 -9.33 17.71
C LEU A 868 -22.33 -10.74 18.30
N LYS A 869 -21.49 -11.16 19.25
CA LYS A 869 -21.70 -12.42 19.97
C LYS A 869 -22.98 -12.37 20.80
N THR A 870 -23.16 -11.29 21.57
CA THR A 870 -24.31 -11.10 22.45
C THR A 870 -25.64 -11.13 21.69
N ASN A 871 -25.71 -10.50 20.53
CA ASN A 871 -26.89 -10.47 19.67
C ASN A 871 -27.14 -11.82 18.98
N LYS A 872 -26.08 -12.54 18.60
CA LYS A 872 -26.17 -13.89 18.04
C LYS A 872 -26.65 -14.91 19.08
N ASP A 873 -26.11 -14.88 20.30
CA ASP A 873 -26.54 -15.72 21.42
C ASP A 873 -28.00 -15.43 21.82
N LYS A 874 -28.42 -14.15 21.86
CA LYS A 874 -29.82 -13.74 22.10
C LYS A 874 -30.77 -14.24 21.01
N ALA A 875 -30.34 -14.24 19.74
CA ALA A 875 -31.14 -14.75 18.63
C ALA A 875 -31.26 -16.29 18.69
N ASP A 876 -30.17 -17.01 18.94
CA ASP A 876 -30.19 -18.46 19.17
C ASP A 876 -31.15 -18.83 20.32
N ALA A 877 -31.11 -18.09 21.43
CA ALA A 877 -31.99 -18.30 22.57
C ALA A 877 -33.48 -18.12 22.21
N LYS A 878 -33.82 -17.13 21.37
CA LYS A 878 -35.18 -16.96 20.83
C LYS A 878 -35.60 -18.15 19.96
N VAL A 879 -34.73 -18.64 19.08
CA VAL A 879 -35.01 -19.82 18.23
C VAL A 879 -35.24 -21.06 19.09
N VAL A 880 -34.43 -21.29 20.14
CA VAL A 880 -34.61 -22.40 21.08
C VAL A 880 -35.93 -22.29 21.85
N ALA A 881 -36.28 -21.09 22.32
CA ALA A 881 -37.54 -20.86 23.03
C ALA A 881 -38.77 -21.09 22.11
N ALA A 882 -38.73 -20.59 20.87
CA ALA A 882 -39.80 -20.79 19.90
C ALA A 882 -39.92 -22.26 19.46
N GLN A 883 -38.79 -22.98 19.33
CA GLN A 883 -38.81 -24.42 19.01
C GLN A 883 -39.48 -25.21 20.15
N LYS A 884 -39.14 -24.91 21.41
CA LYS A 884 -39.78 -25.51 22.59
C LYS A 884 -41.30 -25.22 22.63
N ALA A 885 -41.71 -23.99 22.30
CA ALA A 885 -43.13 -23.62 22.24
C ALA A 885 -43.89 -24.37 21.11
N TYR A 886 -43.26 -24.55 19.95
CA TYR A 886 -43.80 -25.37 18.87
C TYR A 886 -43.92 -26.85 19.27
N ASP A 887 -42.87 -27.43 19.86
CA ASP A 887 -42.85 -28.82 20.31
C ASP A 887 -43.96 -29.08 21.37
N GLU A 888 -44.18 -28.12 22.28
CA GLU A 888 -45.28 -28.15 23.25
C GLU A 888 -46.67 -28.01 22.60
N ALA A 889 -46.82 -27.18 21.58
CA ALA A 889 -48.07 -27.05 20.83
C ALA A 889 -48.39 -28.36 20.09
N VAL A 890 -47.39 -29.00 19.46
CA VAL A 890 -47.54 -30.29 18.78
C VAL A 890 -47.94 -31.39 19.78
N ALA A 891 -47.38 -31.39 20.99
CA ALA A 891 -47.79 -32.31 22.05
C ALA A 891 -49.27 -32.09 22.49
N LYS A 892 -49.71 -30.83 22.64
CA LYS A 892 -51.11 -30.49 22.97
C LYS A 892 -52.08 -30.89 21.85
N LEU A 893 -51.70 -30.67 20.59
CA LEU A 893 -52.44 -31.11 19.42
C LEU A 893 -52.55 -32.65 19.35
N GLN A 894 -51.49 -33.38 19.68
CA GLN A 894 -51.57 -34.84 19.74
C GLN A 894 -52.51 -35.30 20.86
N ALA A 895 -52.38 -34.75 22.07
CA ALA A 895 -53.30 -35.06 23.18
C ALA A 895 -54.77 -34.71 22.86
N ALA A 896 -55.02 -33.67 22.06
CA ALA A 896 -56.37 -33.34 21.57
C ALA A 896 -56.86 -34.35 20.51
N LYS A 897 -55.99 -34.82 19.61
CA LYS A 897 -56.30 -35.88 18.63
C LYS A 897 -56.60 -37.22 19.33
N ASP A 898 -55.84 -37.55 20.37
CA ASP A 898 -56.07 -38.73 21.21
C ASP A 898 -57.39 -38.61 22.00
N ALA A 899 -57.73 -37.41 22.47
CA ALA A 899 -59.02 -37.13 23.12
C ALA A 899 -60.20 -37.19 22.14
N LEU A 900 -60.03 -36.70 20.91
CA LEU A 900 -61.03 -36.86 19.83
C LEU A 900 -61.22 -38.34 19.48
N ALA A 901 -60.14 -39.11 19.32
CA ALA A 901 -60.23 -40.55 19.08
C ALA A 901 -60.98 -41.28 20.21
N LYS A 902 -60.74 -40.92 21.47
CA LYS A 902 -61.50 -41.44 22.63
C LYS A 902 -62.96 -41.00 22.64
N ALA A 903 -63.27 -39.78 22.22
CA ALA A 903 -64.65 -39.31 22.10
C ALA A 903 -65.39 -40.02 20.95
N GLN A 904 -64.71 -40.26 19.82
CA GLN A 904 -65.23 -41.00 18.68
C GLN A 904 -65.45 -42.48 19.02
N GLN A 905 -64.49 -43.11 19.71
CA GLN A 905 -64.68 -44.47 20.24
C GLN A 905 -65.87 -44.51 21.19
N LYS A 906 -65.98 -43.57 22.15
CA LYS A 906 -67.12 -43.55 23.08
C LYS A 906 -68.46 -43.27 22.41
N LEU A 907 -68.50 -42.53 21.29
CA LEU A 907 -69.69 -42.41 20.45
C LEU A 907 -69.99 -43.73 19.74
N GLN A 908 -68.99 -44.44 19.23
CA GLN A 908 -69.17 -45.78 18.65
C GLN A 908 -69.65 -46.78 19.69
N ASP A 909 -69.07 -46.79 20.89
CA ASP A 909 -69.50 -47.64 22.02
C ASP A 909 -70.96 -47.38 22.40
N ILE A 910 -71.44 -46.13 22.28
CA ILE A 910 -72.83 -45.73 22.54
C ILE A 910 -73.75 -46.09 21.37
N LEU A 911 -73.31 -45.90 20.13
CA LEU A 911 -74.03 -46.37 18.93
C LEU A 911 -74.22 -47.89 18.95
N ASP A 912 -73.17 -48.64 19.25
CA ASP A 912 -73.16 -50.09 19.35
C ASP A 912 -74.01 -50.57 20.53
N ALA A 913 -74.03 -49.82 21.64
CA ALA A 913 -74.90 -50.08 22.80
C ALA A 913 -76.38 -49.78 22.52
N GLU A 914 -76.73 -48.66 21.90
CA GLU A 914 -78.11 -48.33 21.50
C GLU A 914 -78.61 -49.30 20.41
N TYR A 915 -77.73 -49.72 19.49
CA TYR A 915 -78.00 -50.80 18.53
C TYR A 915 -78.28 -52.13 19.26
N ALA A 916 -77.44 -52.52 20.23
CA ALA A 916 -77.69 -53.70 21.05
C ALA A 916 -78.99 -53.59 21.88
N GLN A 917 -79.35 -52.39 22.35
CA GLN A 917 -80.59 -52.16 23.10
C GLN A 917 -81.83 -52.25 22.20
N SER A 918 -81.71 -51.86 20.92
CA SER A 918 -82.77 -52.05 19.91
C SER A 918 -83.06 -53.53 19.61
N ILE A 919 -82.11 -54.43 19.90
CA ILE A 919 -82.19 -55.88 19.66
C ILE A 919 -82.80 -56.65 20.86
N ILE A 920 -82.97 -56.01 22.02
CA ILE A 920 -83.51 -56.68 23.23
C ILE A 920 -85.04 -56.70 23.30
N THR A 921 -85.74 -55.91 22.45
CA THR A 921 -87.22 -55.81 22.44
C THR A 921 -87.90 -56.75 21.42
N SER A 922 -87.14 -57.58 20.71
CA SER A 922 -87.64 -58.69 19.88
C SER A 922 -86.66 -59.85 19.88
N GLY A 923 -87.10 -61.04 20.32
CA GLY A 923 -86.20 -62.13 20.68
C GLY A 923 -85.91 -63.15 19.58
N LEU A 924 -84.72 -63.77 19.66
CA LEU A 924 -84.26 -65.00 18.98
C LEU A 924 -84.14 -64.88 17.44
N THR A 925 -83.11 -65.42 16.76
CA THR A 925 -82.48 -66.74 16.93
C THR A 925 -80.98 -66.76 16.62
N GLU A 926 -80.36 -67.93 16.77
CA GLU A 926 -78.98 -68.24 16.34
C GLU A 926 -78.71 -67.92 14.85
N THR A 927 -77.44 -67.72 14.49
CA THR A 927 -76.77 -68.68 13.58
C THR A 927 -75.25 -68.65 13.67
N LYS A 928 -74.64 -69.78 13.32
CA LYS A 928 -73.18 -69.99 13.30
C LYS A 928 -72.54 -69.43 12.03
N LYS A 929 -71.25 -69.04 12.15
CA LYS A 929 -70.27 -68.96 11.05
C LYS A 929 -70.57 -67.81 10.04
N THR A 930 -69.68 -67.43 9.13
CA THR A 930 -68.57 -68.19 8.52
C THR A 930 -67.42 -67.26 8.07
N ASP A 931 -66.23 -67.82 7.81
CA ASP A 931 -65.37 -67.54 6.63
C ASP A 931 -65.32 -66.09 6.07
N LYS A 932 -64.19 -65.39 5.92
CA LYS A 932 -62.78 -65.74 5.57
C LYS A 932 -61.97 -64.41 5.69
N GLN A 933 -60.63 -64.33 5.73
CA GLN A 933 -59.56 -65.32 5.90
C GLN A 933 -58.33 -64.55 6.43
N GLU A 934 -57.81 -64.94 7.59
CA GLU A 934 -56.37 -65.23 7.64
C GLU A 934 -56.14 -66.43 6.71
N PRO A 935 -54.98 -66.62 6.02
CA PRO A 935 -53.82 -67.04 6.81
C PRO A 935 -52.44 -66.83 6.15
N VAL A 936 -51.44 -67.50 6.74
CA VAL A 936 -50.20 -68.01 6.11
C VAL A 936 -49.15 -66.92 5.82
N LYS A 937 -48.21 -66.69 6.75
CA LYS A 937 -47.00 -67.50 7.06
C LYS A 937 -45.95 -67.40 5.92
N ILE A 938 -44.68 -67.06 6.17
CA ILE A 938 -43.67 -67.74 7.02
C ILE A 938 -43.46 -69.17 6.46
N PRO A 939 -42.29 -69.52 5.91
CA PRO A 939 -41.14 -69.74 6.79
C PRO A 939 -39.75 -69.40 6.24
N GLU A 940 -38.81 -69.54 7.17
CA GLU A 940 -37.43 -70.06 7.06
C GLU A 940 -36.84 -70.39 5.67
N ALA A 941 -35.62 -69.89 5.44
CA ALA A 941 -34.53 -70.68 4.88
C ALA A 941 -33.16 -70.06 5.22
N THR A 942 -32.61 -70.41 6.38
CA THR A 942 -31.16 -70.55 6.60
C THR A 942 -30.62 -71.79 5.87
N PRO A 943 -29.29 -71.98 5.69
CA PRO A 943 -28.16 -71.04 5.75
C PRO A 943 -27.19 -71.23 4.54
N GLU A 944 -25.92 -70.82 4.70
CA GLU A 944 -24.72 -71.32 3.95
C GLU A 944 -24.60 -70.97 2.44
N THR A 945 -23.43 -71.06 1.78
CA THR A 945 -22.07 -71.51 2.19
C THR A 945 -20.99 -70.40 2.15
N LYS A 946 -19.80 -70.75 2.67
CA LYS A 946 -18.62 -69.91 2.93
C LYS A 946 -17.79 -69.51 1.67
N THR A 947 -16.89 -68.53 1.88
CA THR A 947 -15.60 -68.27 1.17
C THR A 947 -15.64 -67.91 -0.34
N ASP A 948 -14.74 -67.09 -0.89
CA ASP A 948 -13.42 -66.61 -0.43
C ASP A 948 -13.32 -65.09 -0.09
N ASP A 949 -12.21 -64.72 0.55
CA ASP A 949 -11.82 -63.34 0.91
C ASP A 949 -11.26 -62.54 -0.29
N ILE A 950 -11.28 -61.20 -0.18
CA ILE A 950 -10.22 -60.25 -0.59
C ILE A 950 -10.63 -58.82 -0.17
N SER A 951 -10.10 -58.39 0.98
CA SER A 951 -9.77 -57.00 1.38
C SER A 951 -10.69 -55.86 0.90
N THR A 952 -11.60 -55.42 1.77
CA THR A 952 -12.69 -54.48 1.44
C THR A 952 -12.40 -52.99 1.71
N THR A 953 -11.13 -52.53 1.73
CA THR A 953 -10.81 -51.10 1.99
C THR A 953 -10.89 -50.22 0.72
N PRO A 954 -11.90 -49.32 0.58
CA PRO A 954 -12.13 -48.60 -0.68
C PRO A 954 -11.18 -47.41 -0.87
N LYS A 955 -10.28 -47.56 -1.85
CA LYS A 955 -9.30 -46.55 -2.31
C LYS A 955 -9.95 -45.19 -2.58
N LYS A 956 -9.27 -44.09 -2.22
CA LYS A 956 -9.70 -42.71 -2.53
C LYS A 956 -8.86 -42.16 -3.69
N ILE A 957 -9.48 -41.80 -4.81
CA ILE A 957 -8.80 -41.25 -5.99
C ILE A 957 -9.29 -39.80 -6.23
N ARG A 958 -8.36 -38.90 -6.55
CA ARG A 958 -8.64 -37.46 -6.74
C ARG A 958 -9.15 -37.19 -8.15
N LEU A 959 -10.25 -36.45 -8.27
CA LEU A 959 -10.73 -35.97 -9.57
C LEU A 959 -9.84 -34.86 -10.12
N THR A 960 -9.50 -34.96 -11.40
CA THR A 960 -8.67 -33.99 -12.14
C THR A 960 -9.53 -32.95 -12.87
N HIS A 961 -10.75 -33.34 -13.25
CA HIS A 961 -11.73 -32.50 -13.93
C HIS A 961 -13.09 -32.53 -13.22
N ASN A 962 -13.99 -31.61 -13.58
CA ASN A 962 -15.39 -31.66 -13.15
C ASN A 962 -16.05 -32.89 -13.79
N ALA A 963 -16.77 -33.70 -13.02
CA ALA A 963 -17.10 -35.05 -13.43
C ALA A 963 -18.57 -35.40 -13.20
N PHE A 964 -19.30 -35.64 -14.29
CA PHE A 964 -20.67 -36.16 -14.24
C PHE A 964 -20.73 -37.58 -13.66
N VAL A 965 -21.84 -37.88 -12.96
CA VAL A 965 -22.13 -39.21 -12.41
C VAL A 965 -23.13 -39.93 -13.32
N TYR A 966 -22.76 -41.16 -13.70
CA TYR A 966 -23.51 -42.03 -14.60
C TYR A 966 -24.11 -43.23 -13.84
N ASN A 967 -25.18 -43.81 -14.37
CA ASN A 967 -25.76 -45.06 -13.88
C ASN A 967 -25.15 -46.30 -14.58
N LYS A 968 -25.58 -47.52 -14.21
CA LYS A 968 -25.06 -48.79 -14.76
C LYS A 968 -25.25 -48.96 -16.28
N HIS A 969 -26.17 -48.19 -16.89
CA HIS A 969 -26.46 -48.19 -18.33
C HIS A 969 -25.77 -47.03 -19.08
N GLY A 970 -24.90 -46.26 -18.41
CA GLY A 970 -24.20 -45.13 -19.00
C GLY A 970 -25.05 -43.87 -19.21
N LYS A 971 -26.30 -43.84 -18.74
CA LYS A 971 -27.13 -42.63 -18.73
C LYS A 971 -26.73 -41.73 -17.54
N LEU A 972 -26.84 -40.40 -17.72
CA LEU A 972 -26.55 -39.41 -16.69
C LEU A 972 -27.57 -39.48 -15.55
N ILE A 973 -27.13 -39.36 -14.30
CA ILE A 973 -28.03 -39.26 -13.14
C ILE A 973 -28.50 -37.80 -13.01
N ARG A 974 -29.82 -37.59 -12.94
CA ARG A 974 -30.47 -36.27 -12.78
C ARG A 974 -31.37 -36.26 -11.53
N LYS A 975 -31.70 -35.07 -11.01
CA LYS A 975 -32.86 -34.82 -10.12
C LYS A 975 -33.57 -33.58 -10.69
N GLY A 976 -34.76 -33.77 -11.27
CA GLY A 976 -35.36 -32.75 -12.14
C GLY A 976 -34.41 -32.36 -13.27
N LEU A 977 -34.35 -31.07 -13.59
CA LEU A 977 -33.44 -30.50 -14.60
C LEU A 977 -31.94 -30.62 -14.23
N HIS A 978 -31.60 -30.79 -12.94
CA HIS A 978 -30.21 -30.76 -12.49
C HIS A 978 -29.48 -32.10 -12.70
N ILE A 979 -28.40 -32.07 -13.49
CA ILE A 979 -27.48 -33.20 -13.72
C ILE A 979 -26.55 -33.36 -12.51
N LYS A 980 -26.37 -34.57 -11.99
CA LYS A 980 -25.48 -34.85 -10.87
C LYS A 980 -24.01 -34.92 -11.31
N TRP A 981 -23.18 -34.06 -10.73
CA TRP A 981 -21.73 -34.00 -10.97
C TRP A 981 -20.94 -33.81 -9.67
N ILE A 982 -19.62 -34.01 -9.76
CA ILE A 982 -18.66 -33.83 -8.67
C ILE A 982 -17.62 -32.79 -9.12
N LYS A 983 -17.37 -31.79 -8.28
CA LYS A 983 -16.35 -30.75 -8.52
C LYS A 983 -14.94 -31.36 -8.57
N ARG A 984 -14.09 -30.84 -9.46
CA ARG A 984 -12.66 -31.19 -9.56
C ARG A 984 -11.94 -31.07 -8.21
N ASP A 985 -10.80 -31.74 -8.09
CA ASP A 985 -9.94 -31.80 -6.89
C ASP A 985 -10.56 -32.50 -5.65
N LYS A 986 -11.83 -32.92 -5.68
CA LYS A 986 -12.40 -33.78 -4.64
C LYS A 986 -11.79 -35.19 -4.71
N LEU A 987 -11.48 -35.76 -3.53
CA LEU A 987 -11.16 -37.17 -3.36
C LEU A 987 -12.45 -37.99 -3.37
N VAL A 988 -12.60 -38.90 -4.31
CA VAL A 988 -13.77 -39.78 -4.42
C VAL A 988 -13.40 -41.18 -3.97
N LYS A 989 -14.24 -41.75 -3.10
CA LYS A 989 -14.18 -43.15 -2.65
C LYS A 989 -14.57 -44.05 -3.83
N VAL A 990 -13.62 -44.73 -4.44
CA VAL A 990 -13.90 -45.74 -5.48
C VAL A 990 -14.03 -47.12 -4.84
N LEU A 991 -15.02 -47.89 -5.31
CA LEU A 991 -15.32 -49.21 -4.78
C LEU A 991 -14.49 -50.30 -5.48
N LYS A 992 -14.54 -51.53 -4.95
CA LYS A 992 -13.92 -52.73 -5.53
C LYS A 992 -12.43 -52.54 -5.90
N ASN A 993 -11.63 -51.97 -4.99
CA ASN A 993 -10.21 -51.65 -5.18
C ASN A 993 -9.87 -50.91 -6.49
N ALA A 994 -10.77 -50.02 -6.96
CA ALA A 994 -10.66 -49.31 -8.23
C ALA A 994 -10.73 -50.22 -9.49
N LYS A 995 -11.41 -51.37 -9.42
CA LYS A 995 -11.71 -52.20 -10.59
C LYS A 995 -12.44 -51.36 -11.65
N ILE A 996 -11.88 -51.32 -12.85
CA ILE A 996 -12.42 -50.55 -13.98
C ILE A 996 -13.58 -51.31 -14.62
N VAL A 997 -14.71 -50.62 -14.78
CA VAL A 997 -15.90 -51.13 -15.46
C VAL A 997 -16.00 -50.49 -16.84
N LYS A 998 -16.14 -51.30 -17.90
CA LYS A 998 -16.50 -50.80 -19.24
C LYS A 998 -18.03 -50.64 -19.29
N ILE A 999 -18.52 -49.46 -19.68
CA ILE A 999 -19.94 -49.20 -19.96
C ILE A 999 -19.99 -48.49 -21.31
N ASN A 1000 -20.67 -49.08 -22.30
CA ASN A 1000 -20.79 -48.58 -23.68
C ASN A 1000 -19.40 -48.20 -24.25
N GLY A 1001 -18.47 -49.17 -24.21
CA GLY A 1001 -17.07 -49.04 -24.62
C GLY A 1001 -16.15 -48.21 -23.71
N LYS A 1002 -16.70 -47.33 -22.86
CA LYS A 1002 -15.94 -46.32 -22.10
C LYS A 1002 -15.58 -46.82 -20.69
N ARG A 1003 -14.40 -46.44 -20.17
CA ARG A 1003 -13.87 -46.87 -18.85
C ARG A 1003 -14.42 -46.01 -17.70
N TYR A 1004 -14.96 -46.63 -16.65
CA TYR A 1004 -15.46 -45.96 -15.42
C TYR A 1004 -14.92 -46.62 -14.15
N TYR A 1005 -14.76 -45.83 -13.08
CA TYR A 1005 -14.69 -46.35 -11.71
C TYR A 1005 -16.09 -46.30 -11.07
N GLN A 1006 -16.45 -47.32 -10.29
CA GLN A 1006 -17.68 -47.32 -9.48
C GLN A 1006 -17.46 -46.52 -8.20
N ILE A 1007 -18.39 -45.62 -7.86
CA ILE A 1007 -18.32 -44.72 -6.70
C ILE A 1007 -19.53 -44.87 -5.74
N GLY A 1008 -20.42 -45.83 -6.01
CA GLY A 1008 -21.60 -46.13 -5.19
C GLY A 1008 -22.51 -47.18 -5.85
N ARG A 1009 -23.56 -47.60 -5.14
CA ARG A 1009 -24.66 -48.41 -5.73
C ARG A 1009 -25.26 -47.61 -6.90
N ASN A 1010 -25.21 -48.20 -8.10
CA ASN A 1010 -25.64 -47.59 -9.37
C ASN A 1010 -25.01 -46.21 -9.72
N LYS A 1011 -23.77 -45.93 -9.29
CA LYS A 1011 -23.10 -44.63 -9.49
C LYS A 1011 -21.66 -44.81 -9.99
N PHE A 1012 -21.35 -44.24 -11.16
CA PHE A 1012 -20.09 -44.41 -11.89
C PHE A 1012 -19.53 -43.08 -12.40
N VAL A 1013 -18.20 -42.98 -12.51
CA VAL A 1013 -17.51 -41.79 -13.07
C VAL A 1013 -16.37 -42.24 -13.99
N LYS A 1014 -16.21 -41.58 -15.13
CA LYS A 1014 -15.21 -41.92 -16.17
C LYS A 1014 -13.79 -41.89 -15.62
N VAL A 1015 -12.99 -42.92 -15.94
CA VAL A 1015 -11.59 -43.05 -15.49
C VAL A 1015 -10.72 -41.86 -15.94
N ALA A 1016 -10.98 -41.33 -17.15
CA ALA A 1016 -10.32 -40.15 -17.69
C ALA A 1016 -10.54 -38.85 -16.88
N ASN A 1017 -11.48 -38.83 -15.92
CA ASN A 1017 -11.68 -37.70 -15.01
C ASN A 1017 -10.83 -37.81 -13.73
N PHE A 1018 -10.05 -38.89 -13.58
CA PHE A 1018 -9.13 -39.15 -12.47
C PHE A 1018 -7.68 -39.29 -12.94
N GLU A 1019 -7.46 -39.89 -14.10
CA GLU A 1019 -6.15 -40.02 -14.72
C GLU A 1019 -5.79 -38.75 -15.51
N ILE A 1020 -4.50 -38.38 -15.51
CA ILE A 1020 -3.92 -37.39 -16.44
C ILE A 1020 -2.78 -38.09 -17.16
N THR A 1021 -2.96 -38.37 -18.45
CA THR A 1021 -1.92 -38.96 -19.30
C THR A 1021 -0.80 -37.96 -19.52
N THR A 1022 0.40 -38.31 -19.07
CA THR A 1022 1.62 -37.57 -19.35
C THR A 1022 2.32 -38.27 -20.52
N HIS A 1023 3.06 -37.51 -21.32
CA HIS A 1023 3.84 -38.06 -22.44
C HIS A 1023 5.32 -37.89 -22.11
N ALA A 1024 6.15 -38.91 -22.36
CA ALA A 1024 7.59 -38.80 -22.21
C ALA A 1024 8.15 -37.71 -23.13
N VAL A 1025 9.20 -37.04 -22.68
CA VAL A 1025 10.07 -36.12 -23.44
C VAL A 1025 11.48 -36.23 -22.88
N HIS A 1026 12.49 -35.78 -23.62
CA HIS A 1026 13.81 -35.57 -23.06
C HIS A 1026 14.46 -34.34 -23.69
N PHE A 1027 14.55 -33.24 -22.94
CA PHE A 1027 15.26 -32.02 -23.36
C PHE A 1027 15.71 -31.20 -22.15
N LYS A 1028 16.65 -30.28 -22.39
CA LYS A 1028 17.13 -29.30 -21.41
C LYS A 1028 16.67 -27.90 -21.82
N ALA A 1029 16.17 -27.09 -20.88
CA ALA A 1029 15.76 -25.71 -21.15
C ALA A 1029 15.98 -24.79 -19.93
N ARG A 1030 16.33 -23.52 -20.22
CA ARG A 1030 16.33 -22.42 -19.23
C ARG A 1030 14.92 -21.84 -19.07
N LEU A 1031 14.71 -21.11 -17.98
CA LEU A 1031 13.47 -20.33 -17.76
C LEU A 1031 13.52 -19.00 -18.53
N LYS A 1032 12.34 -18.47 -18.92
CA LYS A 1032 12.23 -17.13 -19.54
C LYS A 1032 12.18 -16.03 -18.47
N GLY A 1033 13.24 -15.23 -18.42
CA GLY A 1033 13.38 -14.01 -17.64
C GLY A 1033 13.91 -14.22 -16.21
N ASN A 1034 14.42 -13.14 -15.61
CA ASN A 1034 15.27 -13.17 -14.41
C ASN A 1034 14.50 -13.33 -13.08
N LYS A 1035 13.25 -13.82 -13.09
CA LYS A 1035 12.40 -13.96 -11.88
C LYS A 1035 11.99 -15.41 -11.65
N LYS A 1036 12.02 -15.85 -10.37
CA LYS A 1036 11.70 -17.23 -9.95
C LYS A 1036 10.31 -17.69 -10.41
N VAL A 1037 10.24 -18.85 -11.06
CA VAL A 1037 8.98 -19.37 -11.65
C VAL A 1037 8.32 -20.34 -10.68
N ARG A 1038 7.05 -20.09 -10.34
CA ARG A 1038 6.22 -21.01 -9.54
C ARG A 1038 6.15 -22.39 -10.20
N ALA A 1039 6.50 -23.44 -9.48
CA ALA A 1039 6.29 -24.82 -9.92
C ALA A 1039 4.91 -25.33 -9.47
N TYR A 1040 4.29 -26.16 -10.31
CA TYR A 1040 2.96 -26.71 -10.08
C TYR A 1040 3.03 -28.24 -9.88
N ASN A 1041 2.00 -28.82 -9.28
CA ASN A 1041 1.86 -30.27 -9.16
C ASN A 1041 1.00 -30.83 -10.32
N ARG A 1042 0.82 -32.15 -10.36
CA ARG A 1042 0.07 -32.85 -11.42
C ARG A 1042 -1.42 -32.45 -11.52
N SER A 1043 -2.00 -31.77 -10.51
CA SER A 1043 -3.37 -31.21 -10.59
C SER A 1043 -3.42 -29.70 -10.91
N GLY A 1044 -2.26 -29.07 -11.17
CA GLY A 1044 -2.19 -27.64 -11.50
C GLY A 1044 -2.29 -26.69 -10.30
N LYS A 1045 -2.20 -27.20 -9.07
CA LYS A 1045 -2.01 -26.36 -7.89
C LYS A 1045 -0.52 -26.01 -7.75
N PHE A 1046 -0.24 -24.84 -7.18
CA PHE A 1046 1.12 -24.43 -6.84
C PHE A 1046 1.74 -25.42 -5.84
N ASN A 1047 2.94 -25.93 -6.12
CA ASN A 1047 3.58 -27.01 -5.38
C ASN A 1047 4.48 -26.52 -4.23
N LYS A 1048 4.28 -25.30 -3.74
CA LYS A 1048 5.17 -24.54 -2.83
C LYS A 1048 6.63 -24.30 -3.30
N HIS A 1049 7.13 -25.03 -4.29
CA HIS A 1049 8.48 -24.86 -4.86
C HIS A 1049 8.55 -23.83 -6.00
N TYR A 1050 9.74 -23.26 -6.21
CA TYR A 1050 10.07 -22.38 -7.33
C TYR A 1050 11.27 -22.93 -8.10
N ALA A 1051 11.21 -22.84 -9.43
CA ALA A 1051 12.39 -23.00 -10.29
C ALA A 1051 13.13 -21.66 -10.37
N ARG A 1052 14.46 -21.69 -10.23
CA ARG A 1052 15.33 -20.50 -10.22
C ARG A 1052 15.62 -20.04 -11.66
N PRO A 1053 15.69 -18.72 -11.93
CA PRO A 1053 16.17 -18.22 -13.22
C PRO A 1053 17.64 -18.63 -13.43
N ASN A 1054 18.14 -18.47 -14.67
CA ASN A 1054 19.51 -18.77 -15.13
C ASN A 1054 19.96 -20.25 -15.04
N HIS A 1055 19.27 -21.10 -14.27
CA HIS A 1055 19.51 -22.55 -14.23
C HIS A 1055 18.89 -23.26 -15.45
N THR A 1056 19.58 -24.28 -15.97
CA THR A 1056 19.13 -25.13 -17.09
C THR A 1056 18.54 -26.42 -16.55
N TYR A 1057 17.21 -26.58 -16.63
CA TYR A 1057 16.51 -27.75 -16.14
C TYR A 1057 16.37 -28.83 -17.22
N THR A 1058 16.58 -30.10 -16.87
CA THR A 1058 16.18 -31.26 -17.68
C THR A 1058 14.69 -31.55 -17.46
N PHE A 1059 13.95 -31.79 -18.53
CA PHE A 1059 12.52 -32.13 -18.49
C PHE A 1059 12.27 -33.53 -19.04
N ASN A 1060 11.47 -34.34 -18.33
CA ASN A 1060 11.23 -35.76 -18.67
C ASN A 1060 9.78 -36.13 -19.00
N GLU A 1061 8.79 -35.31 -18.64
CA GLU A 1061 7.37 -35.52 -19.00
C GLU A 1061 6.72 -34.21 -19.48
N LYS A 1062 5.79 -34.29 -20.44
CA LYS A 1062 4.89 -33.19 -20.85
C LYS A 1062 3.43 -33.54 -20.59
N VAL A 1063 2.60 -32.52 -20.32
CA VAL A 1063 1.18 -32.70 -19.96
C VAL A 1063 0.36 -31.46 -20.31
N LYS A 1064 -0.95 -31.62 -20.59
CA LYS A 1064 -1.90 -30.49 -20.61
C LYS A 1064 -2.65 -30.43 -19.27
N ILE A 1065 -2.57 -29.29 -18.58
CA ILE A 1065 -3.28 -29.00 -17.32
C ILE A 1065 -4.04 -27.69 -17.51
N ASN A 1066 -5.37 -27.70 -17.28
CA ASN A 1066 -6.25 -26.54 -17.54
C ASN A 1066 -6.01 -25.94 -18.95
N GLY A 1067 -5.98 -26.79 -19.98
CA GLY A 1067 -5.73 -26.44 -21.39
C GLY A 1067 -4.29 -26.08 -21.75
N LYS A 1068 -3.42 -25.79 -20.78
CA LYS A 1068 -2.06 -25.26 -20.99
C LYS A 1068 -1.02 -26.37 -20.86
N THR A 1069 0.02 -26.35 -21.70
CA THR A 1069 1.11 -27.34 -21.65
C THR A 1069 2.07 -27.03 -20.49
N TYR A 1070 2.44 -28.06 -19.73
CA TYR A 1070 3.47 -28.04 -18.69
C TYR A 1070 4.50 -29.15 -18.94
N TYR A 1071 5.71 -28.95 -18.41
CA TYR A 1071 6.79 -29.93 -18.44
C TYR A 1071 7.30 -30.22 -17.02
N LYS A 1072 7.54 -31.49 -16.69
CA LYS A 1072 8.06 -31.96 -15.40
C LYS A 1072 9.57 -31.87 -15.38
N ILE A 1073 10.13 -31.22 -14.35
CA ILE A 1073 11.58 -31.24 -14.10
C ILE A 1073 11.97 -32.65 -13.66
N ALA A 1074 12.92 -33.26 -14.37
CA ALA A 1074 13.36 -34.63 -14.14
C ALA A 1074 13.82 -34.85 -12.69
N GLY A 1075 13.53 -36.03 -12.13
CA GLY A 1075 13.79 -36.35 -10.72
C GLY A 1075 12.88 -35.66 -9.70
N THR A 1076 11.92 -34.81 -10.11
CA THR A 1076 11.05 -34.06 -9.18
C THR A 1076 9.56 -34.17 -9.53
N ASN A 1077 8.68 -33.76 -8.61
CA ASN A 1077 7.25 -33.59 -8.89
C ASN A 1077 6.87 -32.17 -9.37
N ASN A 1078 7.83 -31.36 -9.81
CA ASN A 1078 7.65 -29.96 -10.17
C ASN A 1078 7.38 -29.75 -11.66
N TRP A 1079 6.21 -29.22 -11.99
CA TRP A 1079 5.75 -28.94 -13.35
C TRP A 1079 5.83 -27.44 -13.67
N ILE A 1080 6.49 -27.09 -14.77
CA ILE A 1080 6.69 -25.71 -15.23
C ILE A 1080 5.84 -25.44 -16.47
N PRO A 1081 5.11 -24.31 -16.57
CA PRO A 1081 4.34 -23.97 -17.77
C PRO A 1081 5.25 -23.78 -18.98
N ALA A 1082 4.88 -24.33 -20.14
CA ALA A 1082 5.64 -24.22 -21.39
C ALA A 1082 6.01 -22.76 -21.74
N LYS A 1083 5.08 -21.82 -21.52
CA LYS A 1083 5.30 -20.37 -21.77
C LYS A 1083 6.37 -19.72 -20.87
N LYS A 1084 6.88 -20.43 -19.87
CA LYS A 1084 7.98 -19.99 -19.00
C LYS A 1084 9.31 -20.68 -19.30
N LEU A 1085 9.38 -21.52 -20.33
CA LEU A 1085 10.62 -22.13 -20.82
C LEU A 1085 11.16 -21.39 -22.05
N ALA A 1086 12.48 -21.25 -22.12
CA ALA A 1086 13.22 -20.79 -23.29
C ALA A 1086 13.45 -21.98 -24.24
N LEU A 1087 12.36 -22.53 -24.78
CA LEU A 1087 12.41 -23.51 -25.86
C LEU A 1087 12.90 -22.79 -27.13
N LYS A 1088 13.91 -23.37 -27.81
CA LYS A 1088 14.05 -23.15 -29.26
C LYS A 1088 12.79 -23.71 -29.93
N LYS A 1089 12.32 -23.04 -30.99
CA LYS A 1089 11.33 -23.63 -31.90
C LYS A 1089 11.97 -24.76 -32.69
#